data_AF-A0A822EKR4-F1
#
_entry.id   AF-A0A822EKR4-F1
#
_cell.length_a   1.000
_cell.length_b   1.000
_cell.length_c   1.000
_cell.angle_alpha   90.00
_cell.angle_beta   90.00
_cell.angle_gamma   90.00
#
_symmetry.space_group_name_H-M   'P 1'
#
loop_
_entity.id
_entity.type
_entity.pdbx_description
1 polymer ?
#
loop_
_entity_poly.entity_id
_entity_poly.type
_entity_poly.pdbx_seq_one_letter_code
_entity_poly.pdbx_strand_id
1 'polypeptide(L)'
;MKMIIPLTQVNIIVQLTKLLDSLFLPLINHEKKDQLQLNSDIIHAIFLQAFIWSFGASLKQEDRIILDRFIKYLSGLSTVPIGSKAKSGQLPNEKFLLFDHIFQPEINQWIKWNDLIPKYEHDRSKRFTELMVPTVDTIRLEWLIKSMVAIHQPVLFVGDTGSSKTATILSYIRNFNSQYTNLILNFSSRTKSIDVQRSIETQLEKRSKDTYGPTVGTKLIVFLDDISMPKIDQYGTQQAIALLKLLVEKHGMYERTGELNWKYVTDIDWIAAMSTPGGSNNHIDPRFISHFSIFYISPPTRESLFHIFSTILKSHVITFPIEIQEIIPNIINYTLQLYEDMIRLFVPTPIKFYYIFSLRDLSRIIQSILQTIPERFNTIERFLRVWLHECIRIFSDRFNDIKDEELFNKILQNIIDNNSLLKSYRNYLFRKPILFADYRTILQDDEPKIYEDLQDYHAIKSIFDEIILEYKDKYGYIDIVLFNDALEHLTRIYRVLRLDRGHLLLIGTGGSGKKLLAKIATFTAKYQIFEIQLTRNYNELSFREDLKILFYQIGLKNIKTVFILNDTQIVEESFLEYINNILSNGIVPALFTEEERDGIINEIREEALKYIKILSNENIWHYFIQKCTLNLHVILCMNPSGNLLRNR
;
A
#
# COMPACT_ATOMS: atom_id res chain seq x y z
N MET A 1 18.72 25.97 -1.14
CA MET A 1 18.23 24.59 -0.94
C MET A 1 16.85 24.65 -0.34
N LYS A 2 15.87 23.94 -0.89
CA LYS A 2 14.48 23.95 -0.44
C LYS A 2 14.17 22.64 0.30
N MET A 3 13.85 22.77 1.58
CA MET A 3 13.36 21.64 2.38
C MET A 3 11.90 21.34 2.04
N ILE A 4 11.50 20.08 2.19
CA ILE A 4 10.10 19.66 1.95
C ILE A 4 9.19 20.07 3.08
N ILE A 5 9.72 20.09 4.29
CA ILE A 5 9.05 20.58 5.50
C ILE A 5 9.94 21.67 6.09
N PRO A 6 9.37 22.79 6.58
CA PRO A 6 10.15 23.79 7.29
C PRO A 6 10.71 23.19 8.59
N LEU A 7 12.03 23.15 8.70
CA LEU A 7 12.73 22.72 9.92
C LEU A 7 13.54 23.88 10.49
N THR A 8 13.54 23.97 11.82
CA THR A 8 14.41 24.90 12.53
C THR A 8 15.85 24.37 12.49
N GLN A 9 16.82 25.27 12.63
CA GLN A 9 18.24 24.89 12.72
C GLN A 9 18.49 23.93 13.89
N VAL A 10 17.80 24.16 15.02
CA VAL A 10 17.88 23.30 16.20
C VAL A 10 17.42 21.88 15.89
N ASN A 11 16.31 21.69 15.16
CA ASN A 11 15.83 20.34 14.80
C ASN A 11 16.87 19.56 13.99
N ILE A 12 17.55 20.22 13.05
CA ILE A 12 18.58 19.58 12.20
C ILE A 12 19.79 19.17 13.06
N ILE A 13 20.21 20.02 14.01
CA ILE A 13 21.30 19.69 14.93
C ILE A 13 20.90 18.53 15.85
N VAL A 14 19.68 18.54 16.40
CA VAL A 14 19.17 17.44 17.22
C VAL A 14 19.16 16.14 16.41
N GLN A 15 18.64 16.17 15.18
CA GLN A 15 18.65 15.00 14.30
C GLN A 15 20.09 14.50 14.03
N LEU A 16 21.06 15.40 13.85
CA LEU A 16 22.48 15.02 13.72
C LEU A 16 22.97 14.27 14.96
N THR A 17 22.73 14.83 16.16
CA THR A 17 23.18 14.20 17.41
C THR A 17 22.55 12.82 17.61
N LYS A 18 21.25 12.68 17.33
CA LYS A 18 20.54 11.40 17.41
C LYS A 18 21.07 10.38 16.39
N LEU A 19 21.37 10.80 15.16
CA LEU A 19 21.99 9.92 14.18
C LEU A 19 23.38 9.46 14.64
N LEU A 20 24.20 10.36 15.18
CA LEU A 20 25.50 9.99 15.74
C LEU A 20 25.35 8.97 16.88
N ASP A 21 24.45 9.21 17.84
CA ASP A 21 24.15 8.27 18.93
C ASP A 21 23.81 6.89 18.37
N SER A 22 22.96 6.82 17.34
CA SER A 22 22.57 5.55 16.72
C SER A 22 23.72 4.82 16.01
N LEU A 23 24.67 5.55 15.40
CA LEU A 23 25.79 4.94 14.68
C LEU A 23 26.93 4.55 15.63
N PHE A 24 27.08 5.25 16.75
CA PHE A 24 28.06 4.89 17.77
C PHE A 24 27.57 3.79 18.72
N LEU A 25 26.26 3.64 18.94
CA LEU A 25 25.70 2.65 19.86
C LEU A 25 26.20 1.21 19.59
N PRO A 26 26.22 0.68 18.35
CA PRO A 26 26.77 -0.66 18.07
C PRO A 26 28.27 -0.76 18.39
N LEU A 27 29.03 0.31 18.14
CA LEU A 27 30.47 0.37 18.41
C LEU A 27 30.78 0.36 19.91
N ILE A 28 29.86 0.89 20.73
CA ILE A 28 29.97 0.91 22.20
C ILE A 28 29.53 -0.41 22.81
N ASN A 29 28.46 -1.02 22.27
CA ASN A 29 27.86 -2.24 22.81
C ASN A 29 28.60 -3.53 22.39
N HIS A 30 29.36 -3.52 21.29
CA HIS A 30 30.23 -4.65 20.97
C HIS A 30 31.37 -4.71 22.00
N GLU A 31 31.30 -5.67 22.93
CA GLU A 31 32.35 -6.02 23.90
C GLU A 31 33.71 -6.41 23.28
N LYS A 32 33.88 -6.30 21.95
CA LYS A 32 35.17 -6.38 21.26
C LYS A 32 35.95 -5.06 21.39
N LYS A 33 36.22 -4.64 22.63
CA LYS A 33 37.06 -3.45 22.93
C LYS A 33 38.49 -3.56 22.37
N ASP A 34 38.94 -4.77 22.01
CA ASP A 34 40.34 -5.02 21.64
C ASP A 34 40.62 -5.04 20.12
N GLN A 35 39.62 -4.94 19.24
CA GLN A 35 39.87 -5.04 17.77
C GLN A 35 39.45 -3.82 16.92
N LEU A 36 38.58 -2.94 17.41
CA LEU A 36 38.27 -1.68 16.72
C LEU A 36 39.03 -0.54 17.40
N GLN A 37 40.28 -0.32 17.00
CA GLN A 37 40.93 0.98 17.26
C GLN A 37 40.09 2.03 16.52
N LEU A 38 39.28 2.78 17.28
CA LEU A 38 38.51 3.93 16.80
C LEU A 38 39.49 5.03 16.35
N ASN A 39 40.00 4.88 15.14
CA ASN A 39 40.87 5.86 14.50
C ASN A 39 40.08 7.14 14.21
N SER A 40 40.74 8.29 14.28
CA SER A 40 40.16 9.60 13.94
C SER A 40 39.42 9.58 12.60
N ASP A 41 39.98 8.86 11.62
CA ASP A 41 39.43 8.81 10.27
C ASP A 41 38.12 8.02 10.17
N ILE A 42 37.93 7.02 11.04
CA ILE A 42 36.68 6.25 11.16
C ILE A 42 35.59 7.13 11.78
N ILE A 43 35.93 7.88 12.83
CA ILE A 43 35.03 8.84 13.47
C ILE A 43 34.63 9.93 12.47
N HIS A 44 35.58 10.45 11.69
CA HIS A 44 35.30 11.42 10.63
C HIS A 44 34.34 10.85 9.57
N ALA A 45 34.53 9.60 9.14
CA ALA A 45 33.65 8.96 8.17
C ALA A 45 32.23 8.76 8.71
N ILE A 46 32.08 8.30 9.96
CA ILE A 46 30.79 8.18 10.65
C ILE A 46 30.11 9.54 10.78
N PHE A 47 30.88 10.57 11.15
CA PHE A 47 30.36 11.94 11.25
C PHE A 47 29.86 12.45 9.89
N LEU A 48 30.62 12.25 8.81
CA LEU A 48 30.19 12.63 7.46
C LEU A 48 28.89 11.91 7.07
N GLN A 49 28.77 10.62 7.37
CA GLN A 49 27.54 9.87 7.11
C GLN A 49 26.34 10.44 7.89
N ALA A 50 26.49 10.68 9.19
CA ALA A 50 25.45 11.28 10.01
C ALA A 50 25.07 12.69 9.55
N PHE A 51 26.06 13.48 9.13
CA PHE A 51 25.88 14.84 8.63
C PHE A 51 25.01 14.86 7.37
N ILE A 52 25.30 13.99 6.41
CA ILE A 52 24.59 13.88 5.14
C ILE A 52 23.13 13.44 5.37
N TRP A 53 22.94 12.41 6.20
CA TRP A 53 21.62 11.88 6.56
C TRP A 53 20.87 12.71 7.61
N SER A 54 21.43 13.83 8.08
CA SER A 54 20.71 14.84 8.86
C SER A 54 20.37 16.06 8.01
N PHE A 55 21.39 16.76 7.49
CA PHE A 55 21.19 18.02 6.75
C PHE A 55 20.52 17.82 5.39
N GLY A 56 20.81 16.72 4.71
CA GLY A 56 20.18 16.41 3.42
C GLY A 56 18.98 15.46 3.52
N ALA A 57 18.60 15.06 4.73
CA ALA A 57 17.48 14.17 4.99
C ALA A 57 16.16 14.74 4.44
N SER A 58 15.91 16.03 4.68
CA SER A 58 14.68 16.74 4.28
C SER A 58 14.77 17.46 2.93
N LEU A 59 15.92 17.36 2.25
CA LEU A 59 16.16 18.00 0.96
C LEU A 59 15.60 17.17 -0.19
N LYS A 60 15.11 17.87 -1.22
CA LYS A 60 14.75 17.27 -2.50
C LYS A 60 16.00 16.76 -3.24
N GLN A 61 15.81 15.85 -4.19
CA GLN A 61 16.90 15.18 -4.91
C GLN A 61 17.85 16.17 -5.61
N GLU A 62 17.33 17.23 -6.23
CA GLU A 62 18.14 18.27 -6.89
C GLU A 62 19.05 19.01 -5.90
N ASP A 63 18.52 19.36 -4.74
CA ASP A 63 19.26 20.07 -3.68
C ASP A 63 20.29 19.17 -2.98
N ARG A 64 20.05 17.84 -2.92
CA ARG A 64 21.02 16.87 -2.39
C ARG A 64 22.32 16.88 -3.19
N ILE A 65 22.27 17.11 -4.51
CA ILE A 65 23.46 17.21 -5.37
C ILE A 65 24.30 18.43 -4.99
N ILE A 66 23.65 19.56 -4.67
CA ILE A 66 24.33 20.79 -4.26
C ILE A 66 25.02 20.58 -2.91
N LEU A 67 24.31 19.98 -1.94
CA LEU A 67 24.86 19.66 -0.62
C LEU A 67 26.05 18.70 -0.72
N ASP A 68 25.93 17.66 -1.55
CA ASP A 68 27.00 16.67 -1.76
C ASP A 68 28.29 17.32 -2.27
N ARG A 69 28.20 18.19 -3.29
CA ARG A 69 29.35 18.94 -3.81
C ARG A 69 29.98 19.84 -2.74
N PHE A 70 29.15 20.50 -1.95
CA PHE A 70 29.60 21.37 -0.87
C PHE A 70 30.34 20.60 0.24
N ILE A 71 29.82 19.45 0.66
CA ILE A 71 30.46 18.59 1.67
C ILE A 71 31.79 18.04 1.15
N LYS A 72 31.82 17.54 -0.09
CA LYS A 72 33.06 17.07 -0.72
C LYS A 72 34.14 18.16 -0.72
N TYR A 73 33.77 19.38 -1.13
CA TYR A 73 34.66 20.54 -1.10
C TYR A 73 35.17 20.87 0.30
N LEU A 74 34.28 20.93 1.31
CA LEU A 74 34.65 21.25 2.69
C LEU A 74 35.51 20.18 3.37
N SER A 75 35.28 18.91 3.04
CA SER A 75 35.99 17.80 3.68
C SER A 75 37.50 17.79 3.37
N GLY A 76 37.90 18.33 2.20
CA GLY A 76 39.30 18.32 1.75
C GLY A 76 39.89 16.92 1.52
N LEU A 77 39.08 15.86 1.54
CA LEU A 77 39.54 14.47 1.42
C LEU A 77 39.76 14.07 -0.05
N SER A 78 40.75 13.22 -0.30
CA SER A 78 41.03 12.71 -1.65
C SER A 78 39.93 11.75 -2.12
N THR A 79 39.51 11.88 -3.38
CA THR A 79 38.54 10.98 -4.01
C THR A 79 39.24 9.78 -4.67
N VAL A 80 38.55 8.65 -4.67
CA VAL A 80 39.06 7.38 -5.18
C VAL A 80 38.63 7.17 -6.65
N PRO A 81 39.46 6.56 -7.52
CA PRO A 81 39.08 6.30 -8.92
C PRO A 81 37.89 5.34 -9.03
N ILE A 82 37.19 5.43 -10.17
CA ILE A 82 35.98 4.65 -10.46
C ILE A 82 36.32 3.15 -10.42
N GLY A 83 35.65 2.40 -9.55
CA GLY A 83 35.81 0.93 -9.42
C GLY A 83 36.51 0.49 -8.12
N SER A 84 37.25 1.37 -7.46
CA SER A 84 37.84 1.11 -6.14
C SER A 84 36.92 1.56 -4.99
N LYS A 85 36.88 0.76 -3.91
CA LYS A 85 36.14 1.09 -2.68
C LYS A 85 36.95 2.06 -1.83
N ALA A 86 36.36 3.18 -1.43
CA ALA A 86 37.00 4.18 -0.58
C ALA A 86 37.12 3.69 0.88
N LYS A 87 38.22 3.99 1.56
CA LYS A 87 38.46 3.68 2.98
C LYS A 87 38.22 4.90 3.88
N SER A 88 38.35 4.76 5.20
CA SER A 88 38.41 5.92 6.12
C SER A 88 39.48 6.93 5.66
N GLY A 89 39.14 8.23 5.69
CA GLY A 89 40.04 9.29 5.22
C GLY A 89 40.02 9.54 3.71
N GLN A 90 39.19 8.80 2.95
CA GLN A 90 38.97 9.02 1.52
C GLN A 90 37.47 9.13 1.23
N LEU A 91 37.14 9.77 0.10
CA LEU A 91 35.76 9.87 -0.36
C LEU A 91 35.50 9.00 -1.60
N PRO A 92 34.28 8.46 -1.73
CA PRO A 92 33.79 7.90 -2.98
C PRO A 92 33.95 8.88 -4.16
N ASN A 93 34.06 8.34 -5.37
CA ASN A 93 34.30 9.11 -6.59
C ASN A 93 33.29 10.25 -6.76
N GLU A 94 33.73 11.38 -7.33
CA GLU A 94 32.92 12.60 -7.52
C GLU A 94 31.61 12.35 -8.27
N LYS A 95 31.59 11.40 -9.21
CA LYS A 95 30.40 11.10 -10.03
C LYS A 95 29.23 10.54 -9.24
N PHE A 96 29.48 9.91 -8.09
CA PHE A 96 28.43 9.33 -7.27
C PHE A 96 28.13 10.21 -6.07
N LEU A 97 26.86 10.25 -5.65
CA LEU A 97 26.49 10.97 -4.44
C LEU A 97 26.97 10.18 -3.22
N LEU A 98 27.33 10.87 -2.15
CA LEU A 98 27.63 10.25 -0.86
C LEU A 98 26.38 9.55 -0.29
N PHE A 99 25.18 10.01 -0.64
CA PHE A 99 23.90 9.31 -0.38
C PHE A 99 23.83 7.91 -1.00
N ASP A 100 24.60 7.63 -2.05
CA ASP A 100 24.67 6.31 -2.69
C ASP A 100 25.60 5.33 -1.98
N HIS A 101 26.27 5.79 -0.91
CA HIS A 101 27.19 4.99 -0.14
C HIS A 101 26.78 4.91 1.34
N ILE A 102 27.20 3.83 1.98
CA ILE A 102 27.18 3.64 3.42
C ILE A 102 28.59 3.27 3.88
N PHE A 103 29.05 3.88 4.96
CA PHE A 103 30.32 3.53 5.57
C PHE A 103 30.11 2.37 6.55
N GLN A 104 30.85 1.28 6.36
CA GLN A 104 30.87 0.16 7.30
C GLN A 104 32.14 0.23 8.14
N PRO A 105 32.03 0.48 9.46
CA PRO A 105 33.20 0.60 10.32
C PRO A 105 33.95 -0.73 10.49
N GLU A 106 33.24 -1.87 10.44
CA GLU A 106 33.82 -3.21 10.61
C GLU A 106 34.87 -3.56 9.55
N ILE A 107 34.64 -3.15 8.30
CA ILE A 107 35.55 -3.42 7.18
C ILE A 107 36.34 -2.17 6.74
N ASN A 108 36.11 -1.04 7.41
CA ASN A 108 36.69 0.26 7.12
C ASN A 108 36.55 0.69 5.64
N GLN A 109 35.35 0.58 5.07
CA GLN A 109 35.08 0.89 3.67
C GLN A 109 33.72 1.55 3.44
N TRP A 110 33.66 2.42 2.44
CA TRP A 110 32.42 2.90 1.83
C TRP A 110 31.92 1.89 0.80
N ILE A 111 30.70 1.40 0.99
CA ILE A 111 30.04 0.45 0.10
C ILE A 111 28.86 1.15 -0.57
N LYS A 112 28.60 0.83 -1.84
CA LYS A 112 27.40 1.31 -2.53
C LYS A 112 26.17 0.57 -2.01
N TRP A 113 25.06 1.28 -1.86
CA TRP A 113 23.79 0.61 -1.51
C TRP A 113 23.37 -0.45 -2.53
N ASN A 114 23.70 -0.26 -3.82
CA ASN A 114 23.46 -1.26 -4.87
C ASN A 114 24.11 -2.62 -4.58
N ASP A 115 25.29 -2.62 -3.95
CA ASP A 115 26.04 -3.85 -3.67
C ASP A 115 25.45 -4.61 -2.47
N LEU A 116 24.60 -3.95 -1.68
CA LEU A 116 23.93 -4.53 -0.52
C LEU A 116 22.55 -5.10 -0.86
N ILE A 117 22.08 -4.98 -2.10
CA ILE A 117 20.78 -5.50 -2.52
C ILE A 117 20.84 -7.03 -2.55
N PRO A 118 20.02 -7.73 -1.73
CA PRO A 118 19.94 -9.18 -1.81
C PRO A 118 19.34 -9.59 -3.15
N LYS A 119 19.79 -10.72 -3.68
CA LYS A 119 19.18 -11.30 -4.89
C LYS A 119 17.72 -11.62 -4.59
N TYR A 120 16.81 -11.13 -5.42
CA TYR A 120 15.40 -11.43 -5.28
C TYR A 120 15.12 -12.86 -5.73
N GLU A 121 14.67 -13.70 -4.80
CA GLU A 121 14.15 -15.02 -5.08
C GLU A 121 12.61 -14.95 -5.07
N HIS A 122 12.00 -15.17 -6.24
CA HIS A 122 10.56 -15.13 -6.36
C HIS A 122 9.93 -16.39 -5.77
N ASP A 123 9.20 -16.22 -4.68
CA ASP A 123 8.38 -17.27 -4.11
C ASP A 123 7.01 -17.32 -4.81
N ARG A 124 6.77 -18.37 -5.60
CA ARG A 124 5.51 -18.58 -6.33
C ARG A 124 4.33 -18.94 -5.42
N SER A 125 4.59 -19.36 -4.19
CA SER A 125 3.52 -19.65 -3.23
C SER A 125 2.91 -18.39 -2.63
N LYS A 126 3.64 -17.27 -2.66
CA LYS A 126 3.19 -15.98 -2.14
C LYS A 126 2.30 -15.25 -3.13
N ARG A 127 1.30 -14.55 -2.59
CA ARG A 127 0.41 -13.71 -3.39
C ARG A 127 1.13 -12.44 -3.80
N PHE A 128 0.71 -11.84 -4.91
CA PHE A 128 1.29 -10.58 -5.40
C PHE A 128 1.29 -9.46 -4.36
N THR A 129 0.25 -9.38 -3.53
CA THR A 129 0.12 -8.38 -2.45
C THR A 129 1.16 -8.52 -1.33
N GLU A 130 1.87 -9.66 -1.27
CA GLU A 130 2.91 -9.97 -0.28
C GLU A 130 4.32 -9.89 -0.89
N LEU A 131 4.44 -9.73 -2.21
CA LEU A 131 5.73 -9.64 -2.88
C LEU A 131 6.37 -8.27 -2.63
N MET A 132 7.56 -8.30 -2.04
CA MET A 132 8.40 -7.13 -1.85
C MET A 132 9.73 -7.37 -2.55
N VAL A 133 9.97 -6.63 -3.64
CA VAL A 133 11.26 -6.67 -4.35
C VAL A 133 12.22 -5.72 -3.62
N PRO A 134 13.36 -6.21 -3.11
CA PRO A 134 14.35 -5.37 -2.45
C PRO A 134 14.96 -4.41 -3.46
N THR A 135 14.92 -3.13 -3.12
CA THR A 135 15.59 -2.05 -3.85
C THR A 135 16.50 -1.26 -2.91
N VAL A 136 17.34 -0.42 -3.50
CA VAL A 136 18.18 0.55 -2.78
C VAL A 136 17.37 1.33 -1.74
N ASP A 137 16.21 1.85 -2.14
CA ASP A 137 15.40 2.70 -1.27
C ASP A 137 14.75 1.92 -0.13
N THR A 138 14.35 0.66 -0.36
CA THR A 138 13.83 -0.20 0.71
C THR A 138 14.91 -0.50 1.76
N ILE A 139 16.15 -0.76 1.34
CA ILE A 139 17.27 -1.08 2.25
C ILE A 139 17.70 0.16 3.03
N ARG A 140 17.77 1.32 2.37
CA ARG A 140 18.05 2.61 3.03
C ARG A 140 17.01 2.90 4.10
N LEU A 141 15.73 2.71 3.78
CA LEU A 141 14.65 2.96 4.71
C LEU A 141 14.67 1.98 5.88
N GLU A 142 14.90 0.69 5.63
CA GLU A 142 15.06 -0.31 6.68
C GLU A 142 16.22 0.06 7.62
N TRP A 143 17.37 0.45 7.07
CA TRP A 143 18.53 0.92 7.83
C TRP A 143 18.20 2.14 8.70
N LEU A 144 17.48 3.13 8.15
CA LEU A 144 17.05 4.32 8.90
C LEU A 144 16.10 3.98 10.04
N ILE A 145 15.12 3.11 9.80
CA ILE A 145 14.21 2.67 10.88
C ILE A 145 15.01 1.96 11.97
N LYS A 146 15.89 1.02 11.58
CA LYS A 146 16.69 0.23 12.52
C LYS A 146 17.59 1.12 13.39
N SER A 147 18.17 2.16 12.79
CA SER A 147 19.00 3.15 13.49
C SER A 147 18.20 3.97 14.49
N MET A 148 17.01 4.45 14.12
CA MET A 148 16.17 5.30 14.99
C MET A 148 15.47 4.51 16.11
N VAL A 149 14.98 3.31 15.80
CA VAL A 149 14.33 2.42 16.78
C VAL A 149 15.32 1.95 17.84
N ALA A 150 16.59 1.74 17.48
CA ALA A 150 17.64 1.35 18.44
C ALA A 150 17.87 2.39 19.55
N ILE A 151 17.59 3.67 19.28
CA ILE A 151 17.74 4.78 20.24
C ILE A 151 16.41 5.31 20.77
N HIS A 152 15.28 4.64 20.48
CA HIS A 152 13.92 5.07 20.86
C HIS A 152 13.57 6.49 20.37
N GLN A 153 14.07 6.88 19.19
CA GLN A 153 13.81 8.19 18.60
C GLN A 153 12.62 8.11 17.62
N PRO A 154 11.58 8.96 17.77
CA PRO A 154 10.50 9.06 16.80
C PRO A 154 11.01 9.42 15.40
N VAL A 155 10.54 8.70 14.38
CA VAL A 155 10.95 8.88 12.98
C VAL A 155 9.76 9.19 12.07
N LEU A 156 9.93 10.17 11.18
CA LEU A 156 8.92 10.59 10.20
C LEU A 156 9.46 10.49 8.78
N PHE A 157 8.82 9.64 7.98
CA PHE A 157 9.11 9.45 6.57
C PHE A 157 8.18 10.27 5.69
N VAL A 158 8.74 11.09 4.83
CA VAL A 158 8.00 12.02 3.96
C VAL A 158 8.26 11.62 2.51
N GLY A 159 7.25 11.49 1.68
CA GLY A 159 7.46 11.26 0.25
C GLY A 159 6.14 11.12 -0.50
N ASP A 160 6.17 11.03 -1.83
CA ASP A 160 4.94 10.94 -2.63
C ASP A 160 4.20 9.61 -2.44
N THR A 161 2.92 9.56 -2.79
CA THR A 161 2.14 8.32 -2.74
C THR A 161 2.77 7.27 -3.66
N GLY A 162 2.87 6.03 -3.18
CA GLY A 162 3.51 4.94 -3.93
C GLY A 162 5.03 4.84 -3.78
N SER A 163 5.71 5.69 -2.99
CA SER A 163 7.16 5.57 -2.73
C SER A 163 7.56 4.39 -1.80
N SER A 164 6.74 3.33 -1.73
CA SER A 164 6.96 2.10 -0.94
C SER A 164 7.12 2.27 0.58
N LYS A 165 6.85 3.46 1.13
CA LYS A 165 7.02 3.78 2.57
C LYS A 165 6.25 2.80 3.47
N THR A 166 4.92 2.78 3.33
CA THR A 166 4.02 1.93 4.10
C THR A 166 4.40 0.46 3.97
N ALA A 167 4.63 -0.02 2.74
CA ALA A 167 4.94 -1.41 2.48
C ALA A 167 6.25 -1.85 3.15
N THR A 168 7.28 -1.01 3.10
CA THR A 168 8.59 -1.30 3.69
C THR A 168 8.55 -1.20 5.21
N ILE A 169 7.89 -0.18 5.77
CA ILE A 169 7.70 -0.04 7.23
C ILE A 169 6.93 -1.26 7.78
N LEU A 170 5.82 -1.65 7.13
CA LEU A 170 5.05 -2.82 7.55
C LEU A 170 5.85 -4.12 7.40
N SER A 171 6.65 -4.26 6.33
CA SER A 171 7.53 -5.42 6.17
C SER A 171 8.57 -5.49 7.29
N TYR A 172 9.16 -4.35 7.67
CA TYR A 172 10.08 -4.28 8.79
C TYR A 172 9.38 -4.61 10.12
N ILE A 173 8.18 -4.06 10.34
CA ILE A 173 7.40 -4.32 11.55
C ILE A 173 7.03 -5.81 11.70
N ARG A 174 6.69 -6.48 10.60
CA ARG A 174 6.37 -7.93 10.60
C ARG A 174 7.57 -8.80 10.96
N ASN A 175 8.79 -8.32 10.71
CA ASN A 175 10.02 -9.05 11.01
C ASN A 175 10.55 -8.78 12.42
N PHE A 176 9.82 -8.03 13.27
CA PHE A 176 10.24 -7.83 14.65
C PHE A 176 10.22 -9.13 15.46
N ASN A 177 11.15 -9.20 16.41
CA ASN A 177 11.17 -10.25 17.42
C ASN A 177 9.95 -10.12 18.35
N SER A 178 9.62 -11.19 19.08
CA SER A 178 8.54 -11.25 20.08
C SER A 178 8.64 -10.24 21.23
N GLN A 179 9.67 -9.40 21.27
CA GLN A 179 9.86 -8.30 22.23
C GLN A 179 9.06 -7.05 21.86
N TYR A 180 8.57 -6.94 20.62
CA TYR A 180 7.81 -5.78 20.15
C TYR A 180 6.39 -6.17 19.79
N THR A 181 5.43 -5.42 20.30
CA THR A 181 4.05 -5.40 19.82
C THR A 181 3.88 -4.23 18.85
N ASN A 182 2.90 -4.31 17.94
CA ASN A 182 2.70 -3.28 16.93
C ASN A 182 1.26 -2.77 16.90
N LEU A 183 1.12 -1.48 16.60
CA LEU A 183 -0.18 -0.84 16.35
C LEU A 183 -0.07 -0.02 15.07
N ILE A 184 -0.94 -0.31 14.10
CA ILE A 184 -1.00 0.41 12.83
C ILE A 184 -2.21 1.34 12.85
N LEU A 185 -1.97 2.64 12.70
CA LEU A 185 -3.00 3.67 12.63
C LEU A 185 -2.94 4.37 11.27
N ASN A 186 -3.94 4.10 10.43
CA ASN A 186 -4.10 4.77 9.15
C ASN A 186 -5.02 5.98 9.32
N PHE A 187 -4.50 7.17 9.07
CA PHE A 187 -5.25 8.40 9.27
C PHE A 187 -6.15 8.69 8.05
N SER A 188 -7.36 9.11 8.34
CA SER A 188 -8.36 9.54 7.37
C SER A 188 -8.64 11.03 7.53
N SER A 189 -9.37 11.63 6.59
CA SER A 189 -9.81 13.03 6.73
C SER A 189 -10.73 13.27 7.93
N ARG A 190 -11.31 12.22 8.51
CA ARG A 190 -12.25 12.30 9.63
C ARG A 190 -11.71 11.76 10.95
N THR A 191 -10.51 11.20 10.96
CA THR A 191 -9.90 10.63 12.17
C THR A 191 -9.83 11.70 13.26
N LYS A 192 -10.53 11.45 14.37
CA LYS A 192 -10.58 12.34 15.52
C LYS A 192 -9.58 11.89 16.58
N SER A 193 -9.37 12.77 17.55
CA SER A 193 -8.51 12.47 18.69
C SER A 193 -9.02 11.29 19.54
N ILE A 194 -10.33 11.06 19.60
CA ILE A 194 -10.92 9.93 20.34
C ILE A 194 -10.59 8.59 19.69
N ASP A 195 -10.52 8.53 18.36
CA ASP A 195 -10.25 7.29 17.62
C ASP A 195 -8.80 6.84 17.84
N VAL A 196 -7.87 7.80 17.82
CA VAL A 196 -6.46 7.58 18.16
C VAL A 196 -6.31 7.11 19.61
N GLN A 197 -6.98 7.78 20.56
CA GLN A 197 -6.94 7.39 21.97
C GLN A 197 -7.43 5.96 22.17
N ARG A 198 -8.63 5.62 21.67
CA ARG A 198 -9.20 4.27 21.81
C ARG A 198 -8.28 3.21 21.21
N SER A 199 -7.72 3.48 20.03
CA SER A 199 -6.85 2.52 19.35
C SER A 199 -5.56 2.26 20.14
N ILE A 200 -4.98 3.29 20.75
CA ILE A 200 -3.80 3.15 21.62
C ILE A 200 -4.19 2.43 22.92
N GLU A 201 -5.28 2.80 23.57
CA GLU A 201 -5.76 2.17 24.80
C GLU A 201 -6.01 0.66 24.64
N THR A 202 -6.46 0.20 23.46
CA THR A 202 -6.65 -1.24 23.20
C THR A 202 -5.38 -2.10 23.23
N GLN A 203 -4.20 -1.47 23.18
CA GLN A 203 -2.90 -2.15 23.23
C GLN A 203 -2.16 -1.92 24.56
N LEU A 204 -2.79 -1.21 25.50
CA LEU A 204 -2.18 -0.83 26.76
C LEU A 204 -2.87 -1.52 27.94
N GLU A 205 -2.06 -2.13 28.79
CA GLU A 205 -2.47 -2.69 30.06
C GLU A 205 -2.11 -1.74 31.20
N LYS A 206 -2.95 -1.76 32.24
CA LYS A 206 -2.70 -0.97 33.45
C LYS A 206 -1.63 -1.68 34.31
N ARG A 207 -0.46 -1.05 34.47
CA ARG A 207 0.65 -1.57 35.30
C ARG A 207 0.58 -1.08 36.75
N SER A 208 0.19 0.17 36.93
CA SER A 208 0.12 0.88 38.22
C SER A 208 -1.13 1.77 38.24
N LYS A 209 -1.40 2.48 39.35
CA LYS A 209 -2.58 3.35 39.51
C LYS A 209 -2.81 4.25 38.28
N ASP A 210 -1.74 4.91 37.81
CA ASP A 210 -1.78 5.90 36.73
C ASP A 210 -0.85 5.55 35.55
N THR A 211 -0.15 4.41 35.59
CA THR A 211 0.81 4.01 34.55
C THR A 211 0.28 2.87 33.69
N TYR A 212 0.33 3.08 32.38
CA TYR A 212 -0.09 2.18 31.33
C TYR A 212 1.09 1.87 30.42
N GLY A 213 1.12 0.65 29.89
CA GLY A 213 2.14 0.21 28.96
C GLY A 213 1.67 -1.07 28.27
N PRO A 214 2.33 -1.50 27.20
CA PRO A 214 2.08 -2.83 26.64
C PRO A 214 2.39 -3.93 27.66
N THR A 215 2.03 -5.17 27.30
CA THR A 215 2.31 -6.40 28.08
C THR A 215 3.71 -6.36 28.68
N VAL A 216 3.84 -6.76 29.94
CA VAL A 216 5.10 -6.62 30.70
C VAL A 216 6.26 -7.28 29.95
N GLY A 217 7.32 -6.50 29.70
CA GLY A 217 8.53 -6.97 28.99
C GLY A 217 8.52 -6.77 27.47
N THR A 218 7.41 -6.29 26.89
CA THR A 218 7.36 -5.89 25.47
C THR A 218 7.35 -4.37 25.31
N LYS A 219 7.67 -3.89 24.10
CA LYS A 219 7.55 -2.49 23.68
C LYS A 219 6.54 -2.36 22.55
N LEU A 220 5.74 -1.30 22.57
CA LEU A 220 4.74 -1.03 21.54
C LEU A 220 5.31 -0.09 20.48
N ILE A 221 5.33 -0.54 19.23
CA ILE A 221 5.68 0.30 18.09
C ILE A 221 4.39 0.77 17.43
N VAL A 222 4.12 2.07 17.52
CA VAL A 222 2.98 2.71 16.88
C VAL A 222 3.40 3.24 15.52
N PHE A 223 2.87 2.64 14.46
CA PHE A 223 3.02 3.12 13.10
C PHE A 223 1.83 4.00 12.71
N LEU A 224 2.12 5.27 12.41
CA LEU A 224 1.16 6.25 11.95
C LEU A 224 1.30 6.44 10.43
N ASP A 225 0.30 6.05 9.65
CA ASP A 225 0.29 6.27 8.20
C ASP A 225 -0.61 7.44 7.80
N ASP A 226 -0.20 8.16 6.76
CA ASP A 226 -0.89 9.34 6.20
C ASP A 226 -1.29 10.41 7.25
N ILE A 227 -0.38 10.74 8.17
CA ILE A 227 -0.66 11.68 9.28
C ILE A 227 -1.09 13.10 8.84
N SER A 228 -0.86 13.47 7.58
CA SER A 228 -1.30 14.75 6.99
C SER A 228 -2.78 14.78 6.60
N MET A 229 -3.48 13.64 6.61
CA MET A 229 -4.84 13.55 6.08
C MET A 229 -5.95 14.17 6.95
N PRO A 230 -5.90 14.14 8.31
CA PRO A 230 -7.01 14.63 9.15
C PRO A 230 -7.42 16.07 8.82
N LYS A 231 -8.73 16.33 8.81
CA LYS A 231 -9.26 17.67 8.57
C LYS A 231 -8.77 18.66 9.63
N ILE A 232 -8.60 19.89 9.16
CA ILE A 232 -8.28 21.04 10.00
C ILE A 232 -9.60 21.63 10.49
N ASP A 233 -9.70 21.84 11.80
CA ASP A 233 -10.84 22.50 12.42
C ASP A 233 -10.86 24.00 12.09
N GLN A 234 -11.94 24.71 12.43
CA GLN A 234 -12.08 26.16 12.19
C GLN A 234 -10.91 27.00 12.73
N TYR A 235 -10.24 26.51 13.77
CA TYR A 235 -9.10 27.16 14.42
C TYR A 235 -7.72 26.76 13.87
N GLY A 236 -7.66 26.05 12.74
CA GLY A 236 -6.37 25.66 12.16
C GLY A 236 -5.72 24.45 12.84
N THR A 237 -6.44 23.71 13.68
CA THR A 237 -5.91 22.58 14.46
C THR A 237 -6.42 21.24 13.95
N GLN A 238 -5.55 20.23 13.96
CA GLN A 238 -5.91 18.84 13.68
C GLN A 238 -5.97 18.08 15.01
N GLN A 239 -7.16 17.70 15.45
CA GLN A 239 -7.37 17.15 16.80
C GLN A 239 -6.53 15.90 17.08
N ALA A 240 -6.46 14.98 16.11
CA ALA A 240 -5.67 13.76 16.23
C ALA A 240 -4.17 14.05 16.46
N ILE A 241 -3.63 15.02 15.72
CA ILE A 241 -2.22 15.43 15.82
C ILE A 241 -1.95 16.16 17.14
N ALA A 242 -2.90 16.98 17.61
CA ALA A 242 -2.77 17.65 18.90
C ALA A 242 -2.66 16.65 20.07
N LEU A 243 -3.45 15.57 20.04
CA LEU A 243 -3.34 14.48 21.02
C LEU A 243 -2.01 13.73 20.89
N LEU A 244 -1.60 13.37 19.67
CA LEU A 244 -0.32 12.69 19.44
C LEU A 244 0.86 13.53 19.92
N LYS A 245 0.82 14.84 19.71
CA LYS A 245 1.83 15.74 20.25
C LYS A 245 1.92 15.64 21.77
N LEU A 246 0.79 15.66 22.46
CA LEU A 246 0.77 15.50 23.92
C LEU A 246 1.40 14.17 24.35
N LEU A 247 1.05 13.08 23.66
CA LEU A 247 1.58 11.74 23.94
C LEU A 247 3.09 11.63 23.71
N VAL A 248 3.58 12.20 22.60
CA VAL A 248 5.01 12.16 22.26
C VAL A 248 5.83 13.09 23.18
N GLU A 249 5.30 14.26 23.54
CA GLU A 249 6.00 15.25 24.36
C GLU A 249 5.98 14.91 25.86
N LYS A 250 4.85 14.43 26.38
CA LYS A 250 4.62 14.24 27.83
C LYS A 250 4.49 12.79 28.25
N HIS A 251 4.56 11.84 27.32
CA HIS A 251 4.40 10.41 27.60
C HIS A 251 3.14 10.10 28.40
N GLY A 252 2.02 10.72 28.02
CA GLY A 252 0.75 10.53 28.70
C GLY A 252 -0.41 11.33 28.12
N MET A 253 -1.60 11.06 28.62
CA MET A 253 -2.84 11.73 28.20
C MET A 253 -3.85 11.76 29.35
N TYR A 254 -4.79 12.69 29.28
CA TYR A 254 -5.90 12.76 30.23
C TYR A 254 -6.99 11.75 29.89
N GLU A 255 -7.54 11.12 30.91
CA GLU A 255 -8.78 10.37 30.80
C GLU A 255 -9.93 11.30 30.46
N ARG A 256 -10.68 11.02 29.39
CA ARG A 256 -11.80 11.89 28.97
C ARG A 256 -13.09 11.66 29.76
N THR A 257 -13.20 10.50 30.42
CA THR A 257 -14.39 10.06 31.13
C THR A 257 -14.09 9.93 32.62
N GLY A 258 -14.77 10.71 33.47
CA GLY A 258 -14.56 10.67 34.93
C GLY A 258 -13.77 11.87 35.45
N GLU A 259 -12.83 11.62 36.37
CA GLU A 259 -12.13 12.65 37.15
C GLU A 259 -10.98 13.38 36.42
N LEU A 260 -10.81 13.16 35.10
CA LEU A 260 -9.72 13.73 34.29
C LEU A 260 -8.32 13.35 34.82
N ASN A 261 -8.14 12.09 35.22
CA ASN A 261 -6.84 11.61 35.70
C ASN A 261 -5.80 11.54 34.57
N TRP A 262 -4.55 11.85 34.90
CA TRP A 262 -3.43 11.75 33.95
C TRP A 262 -2.95 10.31 33.86
N LYS A 263 -3.02 9.71 32.66
CA LYS A 263 -2.49 8.39 32.35
C LYS A 263 -1.08 8.53 31.79
N TYR A 264 -0.08 8.05 32.52
CA TYR A 264 1.28 7.91 32.02
C TYR A 264 1.35 6.70 31.09
N VAL A 265 1.93 6.89 29.91
CA VAL A 265 2.08 5.85 28.90
C VAL A 265 3.57 5.61 28.67
N THR A 266 4.01 4.37 28.91
CA THR A 266 5.43 3.97 28.88
C THR A 266 5.68 2.89 27.84
N ASP A 267 6.93 2.74 27.41
CA ASP A 267 7.38 1.73 26.44
C ASP A 267 6.72 1.81 25.05
N ILE A 268 6.55 3.04 24.54
CA ILE A 268 6.05 3.30 23.19
C ILE A 268 7.12 3.95 22.31
N ASP A 269 7.34 3.37 21.12
CA ASP A 269 8.14 3.93 20.04
C ASP A 269 7.24 4.36 18.87
N TRP A 270 7.62 5.43 18.17
CA TRP A 270 6.80 6.05 17.12
C TRP A 270 7.48 6.00 15.75
N ILE A 271 6.78 5.44 14.77
CA ILE A 271 7.16 5.51 13.36
C ILE A 271 6.00 6.19 12.62
N ALA A 272 6.28 7.21 11.82
CA ALA A 272 5.26 7.91 11.07
C ALA A 272 5.64 7.99 9.59
N ALA A 273 4.62 7.97 8.73
CA ALA A 273 4.74 8.23 7.31
C ALA A 273 3.71 9.27 6.88
N MET A 274 4.10 10.13 5.93
CA MET A 274 3.20 11.10 5.33
C MET A 274 3.52 11.36 3.88
N SER A 275 2.50 11.80 3.17
CA SER A 275 2.66 12.37 1.84
C SER A 275 3.29 13.76 1.92
N THR A 276 3.97 14.21 0.85
CA THR A 276 4.56 15.55 0.85
C THR A 276 3.47 16.62 1.07
N PRO A 277 3.70 17.63 1.93
CA PRO A 277 2.74 18.71 2.14
C PRO A 277 2.53 19.52 0.85
N GLY A 278 1.27 19.85 0.55
CA GLY A 278 0.87 20.59 -0.65
C GLY A 278 -0.19 19.85 -1.49
N GLY A 279 -0.96 20.61 -2.28
CA GLY A 279 -2.09 20.07 -3.03
C GLY A 279 -3.28 19.75 -2.10
N SER A 280 -3.71 18.49 -2.06
CA SER A 280 -4.80 18.02 -1.20
C SER A 280 -4.38 17.70 0.24
N ASN A 281 -3.08 17.68 0.54
CA ASN A 281 -2.56 17.27 1.84
C ASN A 281 -2.36 18.47 2.77
N ASN A 282 -2.82 18.35 4.01
CA ASN A 282 -2.71 19.41 5.01
C ASN A 282 -1.28 19.57 5.53
N HIS A 283 -0.92 20.80 5.87
CA HIS A 283 0.29 21.06 6.65
C HIS A 283 0.09 20.60 8.09
N ILE A 284 1.12 19.97 8.66
CA ILE A 284 1.12 19.48 10.03
C ILE A 284 1.74 20.52 10.96
N ASP A 285 1.30 20.56 12.22
CA ASP A 285 1.84 21.43 13.26
C ASP A 285 3.37 21.25 13.40
N PRO A 286 4.19 22.30 13.16
CA PRO A 286 5.65 22.24 13.28
C PRO A 286 6.14 21.80 14.67
N ARG A 287 5.35 22.06 15.72
CA ARG A 287 5.68 21.65 17.10
C ARG A 287 5.65 20.14 17.24
N PHE A 288 4.69 19.48 16.60
CA PHE A 288 4.64 18.02 16.57
C PHE A 288 5.83 17.46 15.79
N ILE A 289 6.08 17.99 14.60
CA ILE A 289 7.17 17.57 13.72
C ILE A 289 8.54 17.72 14.41
N SER A 290 8.73 18.72 15.27
CA SER A 290 10.00 18.95 15.96
C SER A 290 10.47 17.80 16.86
N HIS A 291 9.57 16.90 17.26
CA HIS A 291 9.92 15.72 18.05
C HIS A 291 10.42 14.54 17.19
N PHE A 292 10.28 14.62 15.87
CA PHE A 292 10.62 13.54 14.94
C PHE A 292 11.92 13.82 14.17
N SER A 293 12.70 12.77 13.94
CA SER A 293 13.75 12.79 12.91
C SER A 293 13.12 12.56 11.54
N ILE A 294 13.45 13.41 10.56
CA ILE A 294 12.70 13.46 9.29
C ILE A 294 13.56 12.98 8.14
N PHE A 295 13.00 12.09 7.35
CA PHE A 295 13.66 11.55 6.16
C PHE A 295 12.75 11.66 4.94
N TYR A 296 13.24 12.34 3.91
CA TYR A 296 12.59 12.37 2.62
C TYR A 296 12.94 11.14 1.79
N ILE A 297 11.90 10.47 1.31
CA ILE A 297 11.97 9.34 0.40
C ILE A 297 11.62 9.85 -0.98
N SER A 298 12.60 9.76 -1.87
CA SER A 298 12.42 10.13 -3.27
C SER A 298 11.49 9.13 -3.97
N PRO A 299 10.69 9.57 -4.96
CA PRO A 299 9.92 8.64 -5.77
C PRO A 299 10.87 7.69 -6.52
N PRO A 300 10.45 6.43 -6.76
CA PRO A 300 11.29 5.45 -7.44
C PRO A 300 11.60 5.90 -8.87
N THR A 301 12.84 5.72 -9.30
CA THR A 301 13.25 6.02 -10.67
C THR A 301 12.61 5.06 -11.66
N ARG A 302 12.50 5.47 -12.92
CA ARG A 302 12.03 4.60 -14.02
C ARG A 302 12.82 3.28 -14.10
N GLU A 303 14.13 3.34 -13.89
CA GLU A 303 15.01 2.16 -13.86
C GLU A 303 14.66 1.21 -12.72
N SER A 304 14.37 1.76 -11.53
CA SER A 304 13.95 0.97 -10.37
C SER A 304 12.60 0.30 -10.62
N LEU A 305 11.63 1.02 -11.19
CA LEU A 305 10.33 0.47 -11.57
C LEU A 305 10.46 -0.63 -12.62
N PHE A 306 11.31 -0.40 -13.64
CA PHE A 306 11.63 -1.40 -14.65
C PHE A 306 12.21 -2.66 -14.02
N HIS A 307 13.19 -2.53 -13.12
CA HIS A 307 13.78 -3.65 -12.41
C HIS A 307 12.76 -4.43 -11.57
N ILE A 308 11.95 -3.73 -10.77
CA ILE A 308 10.93 -4.36 -9.91
C ILE A 308 9.95 -5.20 -10.75
N PHE A 309 9.29 -4.58 -11.73
CA PHE A 309 8.25 -5.27 -12.50
C PHE A 309 8.82 -6.29 -13.49
N SER A 310 10.00 -6.04 -14.06
CA SER A 310 10.66 -7.02 -14.94
C SER A 310 11.06 -8.27 -14.16
N THR A 311 11.57 -8.12 -12.93
CA THR A 311 11.97 -9.27 -12.11
C THR A 311 10.75 -10.13 -11.74
N ILE A 312 9.65 -9.49 -11.33
CA ILE A 312 8.40 -10.20 -11.03
C ILE A 312 7.87 -10.94 -12.26
N LEU A 313 7.70 -10.27 -13.40
CA LEU A 313 7.17 -10.93 -14.61
C LEU A 313 8.10 -12.00 -15.15
N LYS A 314 9.42 -11.77 -15.19
CA LYS A 314 10.39 -12.78 -15.66
C LYS A 314 10.28 -14.06 -14.85
N SER A 315 10.13 -13.95 -13.53
CA SER A 315 10.02 -15.10 -12.64
C SER A 315 8.74 -15.91 -12.84
N HIS A 316 7.65 -15.24 -13.22
CA HIS A 316 6.38 -15.87 -13.60
C HIS A 316 6.51 -16.63 -14.92
N VAL A 317 7.10 -16.00 -15.93
CA VAL A 317 7.15 -16.59 -17.29
C VAL A 317 8.23 -17.64 -17.51
N ILE A 318 8.99 -18.04 -16.48
CA ILE A 318 10.02 -19.11 -16.61
C ILE A 318 9.42 -20.41 -17.18
N THR A 319 8.15 -20.71 -16.88
CA THR A 319 7.45 -21.91 -17.39
C THR A 319 6.83 -21.73 -18.77
N PHE A 320 6.89 -20.52 -19.34
CA PHE A 320 6.34 -20.18 -20.64
C PHE A 320 7.39 -20.39 -21.74
N PRO A 321 6.98 -20.46 -23.01
CA PRO A 321 7.91 -20.50 -24.15
C PRO A 321 8.93 -19.35 -24.12
N ILE A 322 10.14 -19.64 -24.59
CA ILE A 322 11.30 -18.74 -24.54
C ILE A 322 10.99 -17.41 -25.23
N GLU A 323 10.22 -17.45 -26.31
CA GLU A 323 9.80 -16.29 -27.08
C GLU A 323 9.01 -15.28 -26.21
N ILE A 324 8.22 -15.77 -25.25
CA ILE A 324 7.48 -14.90 -24.31
C ILE A 324 8.43 -14.32 -23.26
N GLN A 325 9.40 -15.10 -22.80
CA GLN A 325 10.39 -14.66 -21.81
C GLN A 325 11.24 -13.49 -22.33
N GLU A 326 11.64 -13.54 -23.59
CA GLU A 326 12.45 -12.51 -24.24
C GLU A 326 11.71 -11.17 -24.42
N ILE A 327 10.38 -11.19 -24.48
CA ILE A 327 9.55 -10.00 -24.74
C ILE A 327 9.21 -9.24 -23.45
N ILE A 328 9.36 -9.83 -22.26
CA ILE A 328 9.03 -9.19 -20.98
C ILE A 328 9.67 -7.81 -20.79
N PRO A 329 10.97 -7.59 -21.06
CA PRO A 329 11.58 -6.26 -20.99
C PRO A 329 10.84 -5.23 -21.84
N ASN A 330 10.39 -5.61 -23.04
CA ASN A 330 9.67 -4.73 -23.95
C ASN A 330 8.29 -4.38 -23.40
N ILE A 331 7.54 -5.38 -22.91
CA ILE A 331 6.22 -5.17 -22.28
C ILE A 331 6.31 -4.21 -21.11
N ILE A 332 7.31 -4.35 -20.24
CA ILE A 332 7.50 -3.42 -19.12
C ILE A 332 7.80 -2.01 -19.62
N ASN A 333 8.67 -1.85 -20.62
CA ASN A 333 8.94 -0.54 -21.21
C ASN A 333 7.69 0.11 -21.82
N TYR A 334 6.86 -0.65 -22.53
CA TYR A 334 5.60 -0.16 -23.10
C TYR A 334 4.62 0.25 -22.00
N THR A 335 4.55 -0.52 -20.92
CA THR A 335 3.69 -0.23 -19.77
C THR A 335 4.13 1.03 -19.04
N LEU A 336 5.44 1.22 -18.84
CA LEU A 336 6.01 2.42 -18.21
C LEU A 336 5.79 3.65 -19.09
N GLN A 337 6.01 3.54 -20.40
CA GLN A 337 5.73 4.63 -21.34
C GLN A 337 4.25 5.03 -21.31
N LEU A 338 3.35 4.05 -21.39
CA LEU A 338 1.91 4.31 -21.30
C LEU A 338 1.56 5.01 -19.99
N TYR A 339 2.10 4.55 -18.86
CA TYR A 339 1.87 5.16 -17.56
C TYR A 339 2.38 6.61 -17.46
N GLU A 340 3.57 6.89 -17.98
CA GLU A 340 4.12 8.25 -18.05
C GLU A 340 3.23 9.18 -18.89
N ASP A 341 2.76 8.71 -20.05
CA ASP A 341 1.82 9.46 -20.91
C ASP A 341 0.47 9.69 -20.22
N MET A 342 -0.03 8.68 -19.49
CA MET A 342 -1.28 8.77 -18.74
C MET A 342 -1.23 9.83 -17.64
N ILE A 343 -0.15 9.86 -16.85
CA ILE A 343 0.03 10.88 -15.81
C ILE A 343 0.13 12.28 -16.42
N ARG A 344 0.83 12.41 -17.54
CA ARG A 344 1.09 13.69 -18.18
C ARG A 344 -0.17 14.31 -18.80
N LEU A 345 -1.01 13.49 -19.42
CA LEU A 345 -2.15 13.97 -20.22
C LEU A 345 -3.46 14.00 -19.43
N PHE A 346 -3.66 13.05 -18.51
CA PHE A 346 -4.91 12.90 -17.76
C PHE A 346 -4.74 13.36 -16.31
N VAL A 347 -4.68 14.68 -16.12
CA VAL A 347 -4.54 15.31 -14.80
C VAL A 347 -5.91 15.37 -14.09
N PRO A 348 -5.98 15.10 -12.78
CA PRO A 348 -7.22 15.21 -12.03
C PRO A 348 -7.75 16.64 -12.04
N THR A 349 -9.03 16.79 -12.36
CA THR A 349 -9.74 18.09 -12.32
C THR A 349 -10.92 18.01 -11.34
N PRO A 350 -11.49 19.15 -10.91
CA PRO A 350 -12.73 19.17 -10.14
C PRO A 350 -13.86 18.28 -10.67
N ILE A 351 -13.98 18.16 -11.99
CA ILE A 351 -15.00 17.34 -12.66
C ILE A 351 -14.53 15.89 -12.78
N LYS A 352 -13.23 15.67 -13.01
CA LYS A 352 -12.59 14.36 -13.21
C LYS A 352 -11.67 14.02 -12.03
N PHE A 353 -12.22 14.04 -10.82
CA PHE A 353 -11.44 13.88 -9.59
C PHE A 353 -10.92 12.46 -9.39
N TYR A 354 -11.50 11.47 -10.09
CA TYR A 354 -11.10 10.06 -10.06
C TYR A 354 -9.98 9.72 -11.06
N TYR A 355 -9.45 10.69 -11.81
CA TYR A 355 -8.28 10.51 -12.70
C TYR A 355 -6.97 10.59 -11.90
N ILE A 356 -6.86 9.72 -10.90
CA ILE A 356 -5.68 9.64 -10.04
C ILE A 356 -4.89 8.39 -10.44
N PHE A 357 -3.85 8.60 -11.24
CA PHE A 357 -2.95 7.52 -11.65
C PHE A 357 -1.76 7.42 -10.70
N SER A 358 -1.48 6.21 -10.22
CA SER A 358 -0.43 5.95 -9.23
C SER A 358 0.31 4.65 -9.54
N LEU A 359 1.40 4.38 -8.82
CA LEU A 359 2.15 3.13 -8.94
C LEU A 359 1.31 1.88 -8.62
N ARG A 360 0.17 2.05 -7.94
CA ARG A 360 -0.81 0.97 -7.73
C ARG A 360 -1.42 0.47 -9.03
N ASP A 361 -1.53 1.33 -10.05
CA ASP A 361 -2.12 0.99 -11.34
C ASP A 361 -1.18 0.11 -12.16
N LEU A 362 0.11 0.47 -12.19
CA LEU A 362 1.15 -0.41 -12.72
C LEU A 362 1.15 -1.77 -12.03
N SER A 363 1.08 -1.76 -10.69
CA SER A 363 1.05 -2.99 -9.90
C SER A 363 -0.15 -3.87 -10.24
N ARG A 364 -1.33 -3.29 -10.46
CA ARG A 364 -2.55 -4.02 -10.89
C ARG A 364 -2.44 -4.62 -12.29
N ILE A 365 -1.78 -3.95 -13.24
CA ILE A 365 -1.53 -4.50 -14.58
C ILE A 365 -0.70 -5.77 -14.44
N ILE A 366 0.40 -5.68 -13.70
CA ILE A 366 1.30 -6.82 -13.46
C ILE A 366 0.57 -7.94 -12.70
N GLN A 367 -0.14 -7.62 -11.63
CA GLN A 367 -0.94 -8.58 -10.86
C GLN A 367 -1.92 -9.36 -11.74
N SER A 368 -2.53 -8.69 -12.72
CA SER A 368 -3.50 -9.31 -13.61
C SER A 368 -2.81 -10.20 -14.66
N ILE A 369 -1.65 -9.78 -15.19
CA ILE A 369 -0.84 -10.60 -16.10
C ILE A 369 -0.32 -11.87 -15.40
N LEU A 370 -0.03 -11.82 -14.10
CA LEU A 370 0.36 -13.01 -13.31
C LEU A 370 -0.74 -14.09 -13.26
N GLN A 371 -1.97 -13.77 -13.65
CA GLN A 371 -3.06 -14.76 -13.72
C GLN A 371 -3.02 -15.61 -15.01
N THR A 372 -2.07 -15.34 -15.91
CA THR A 372 -1.87 -16.11 -17.14
C THR A 372 -1.21 -17.47 -16.86
N ILE A 373 -1.57 -18.48 -17.66
CA ILE A 373 -1.05 -19.85 -17.58
C ILE A 373 -0.44 -20.22 -18.94
N PRO A 374 0.69 -20.94 -18.99
CA PRO A 374 1.38 -21.28 -20.25
C PRO A 374 0.50 -22.07 -21.23
N GLU A 375 -0.44 -22.86 -20.74
CA GLU A 375 -1.36 -23.68 -21.56
C GLU A 375 -2.26 -22.84 -22.48
N ARG A 376 -2.73 -21.67 -22.03
CA ARG A 376 -3.61 -20.78 -22.80
C ARG A 376 -2.83 -19.69 -23.53
N PHE A 377 -1.76 -19.20 -22.91
CA PHE A 377 -0.95 -18.09 -23.40
C PHE A 377 0.42 -18.57 -23.88
N ASN A 378 0.40 -19.48 -24.86
CA ASN A 378 1.58 -20.09 -25.45
C ASN A 378 2.18 -19.29 -26.63
N THR A 379 1.47 -18.29 -27.16
CA THR A 379 1.95 -17.46 -28.27
C THR A 379 2.14 -16.00 -27.86
N ILE A 380 3.07 -15.31 -28.52
CA ILE A 380 3.36 -13.88 -28.33
C ILE A 380 2.08 -13.04 -28.50
N GLU A 381 1.32 -13.30 -29.56
CA GLU A 381 0.10 -12.55 -29.88
C GLU A 381 -0.96 -12.63 -28.78
N ARG A 382 -1.16 -13.81 -28.17
CA ARG A 382 -2.12 -14.02 -27.07
C ARG A 382 -1.65 -13.31 -25.81
N PHE A 383 -0.36 -13.41 -25.50
CA PHE A 383 0.22 -12.76 -24.32
C PHE A 383 0.15 -11.23 -24.42
N LEU A 384 0.50 -10.66 -25.59
CA LEU A 384 0.37 -9.23 -25.86
C LEU A 384 -1.09 -8.75 -25.83
N ARG A 385 -2.04 -9.59 -26.25
CA ARG A 385 -3.47 -9.25 -26.21
C ARG A 385 -4.01 -9.17 -24.78
N VAL A 386 -3.57 -10.05 -23.87
CA VAL A 386 -3.86 -9.90 -22.43
C VAL A 386 -3.28 -8.60 -21.90
N TRP A 387 -1.99 -8.34 -22.17
CA TRP A 387 -1.36 -7.09 -21.73
C TRP A 387 -2.15 -5.85 -22.19
N LEU A 388 -2.58 -5.82 -23.45
CA LEU A 388 -3.40 -4.73 -23.98
C LEU A 388 -4.75 -4.64 -23.25
N HIS A 389 -5.44 -5.77 -23.05
CA HIS A 389 -6.68 -5.82 -22.28
C HIS A 389 -6.51 -5.22 -20.89
N GLU A 390 -5.45 -5.60 -20.18
CA GLU A 390 -5.16 -5.11 -18.83
C GLU A 390 -4.92 -3.62 -18.78
N CYS A 391 -4.15 -3.09 -19.73
CA CYS A 391 -3.95 -1.65 -19.88
C CYS A 391 -5.27 -0.91 -20.12
N ILE A 392 -6.14 -1.44 -20.99
CA ILE A 392 -7.45 -0.86 -21.27
C ILE A 392 -8.31 -0.87 -20.00
N ARG A 393 -8.40 -1.99 -19.27
CA ARG A 393 -9.27 -2.09 -18.08
C ARG A 393 -8.80 -1.20 -16.93
N ILE A 394 -7.50 -1.03 -16.73
CA ILE A 394 -7.00 -0.25 -15.59
C ILE A 394 -7.07 1.26 -15.82
N PHE A 395 -6.83 1.70 -17.07
CA PHE A 395 -6.83 3.11 -17.44
C PHE A 395 -8.18 3.57 -18.00
N SER A 396 -8.72 2.87 -19.01
CA SER A 396 -9.89 3.31 -19.77
C SER A 396 -11.21 3.18 -19.03
N ASP A 397 -11.36 2.21 -18.12
CA ASP A 397 -12.62 2.03 -17.38
C ASP A 397 -12.92 3.21 -16.42
N ARG A 398 -11.99 4.16 -16.26
CA ARG A 398 -12.20 5.40 -15.50
C ARG A 398 -12.76 6.53 -16.34
N PHE A 399 -12.68 6.46 -17.67
CA PHE A 399 -13.07 7.59 -18.51
C PHE A 399 -14.59 7.74 -18.54
N ASN A 400 -15.04 8.98 -18.50
CA ASN A 400 -16.46 9.33 -18.63
C ASN A 400 -16.78 10.00 -19.99
N ASP A 401 -15.77 10.58 -20.63
CA ASP A 401 -15.90 11.31 -21.89
C ASP A 401 -15.33 10.50 -23.06
N ILE A 402 -16.10 10.41 -24.15
CA ILE A 402 -15.68 9.77 -25.41
C ILE A 402 -14.37 10.38 -25.94
N LYS A 403 -14.15 11.69 -25.75
CA LYS A 403 -12.93 12.37 -26.16
C LYS A 403 -11.68 11.83 -25.45
N ASP A 404 -11.80 11.50 -24.17
CA ASP A 404 -10.69 10.95 -23.38
C ASP A 404 -10.39 9.52 -23.82
N GLU A 405 -11.44 8.72 -24.09
CA GLU A 405 -11.30 7.38 -24.66
C GLU A 405 -10.62 7.42 -26.04
N GLU A 406 -11.01 8.36 -26.92
CA GLU A 406 -10.36 8.55 -28.21
C GLU A 406 -8.89 8.96 -28.07
N LEU A 407 -8.57 9.84 -27.13
CA LEU A 407 -7.20 10.25 -26.84
C LEU A 407 -6.36 9.06 -26.35
N PHE A 408 -6.90 8.27 -25.43
CA PHE A 408 -6.26 7.05 -24.94
C PHE A 408 -6.02 6.03 -26.06
N ASN A 409 -7.03 5.81 -26.91
CA ASN A 409 -6.89 4.93 -28.07
C ASN A 409 -5.79 5.41 -29.04
N LYS A 410 -5.65 6.74 -29.23
CA LYS A 410 -4.54 7.30 -30.02
C LYS A 410 -3.17 7.06 -29.37
N ILE A 411 -3.06 7.20 -28.05
CA ILE A 411 -1.81 6.91 -27.32
C ILE A 411 -1.44 5.44 -27.50
N LEU A 412 -2.39 4.52 -27.30
CA LEU A 412 -2.17 3.09 -27.51
C LEU A 412 -1.75 2.77 -28.95
N GLN A 413 -2.42 3.37 -29.94
CA GLN A 413 -2.04 3.20 -31.35
C GLN A 413 -0.63 3.71 -31.63
N ASN A 414 -0.24 4.88 -31.10
CA ASN A 414 1.10 5.42 -31.25
C ASN A 414 2.17 4.50 -30.64
N ILE A 415 1.92 3.94 -29.44
CA ILE A 415 2.83 2.97 -28.82
C ILE A 415 2.96 1.72 -29.69
N ILE A 416 1.86 1.22 -30.26
CA ILE A 416 1.86 0.05 -31.13
C ILE A 416 2.60 0.32 -32.45
N ASP A 417 2.38 1.49 -33.07
CA ASP A 417 2.96 1.83 -34.37
C ASP A 417 4.46 2.15 -34.31
N ASN A 418 4.92 2.72 -33.19
CA ASN A 418 6.33 3.04 -32.96
C ASN A 418 7.19 1.80 -32.63
N ASN A 419 6.56 0.67 -32.28
CA ASN A 419 7.25 -0.54 -31.88
C ASN A 419 7.06 -1.67 -32.90
N SER A 420 8.14 -2.07 -33.58
CA SER A 420 8.10 -3.07 -34.67
C SER A 420 7.42 -4.39 -34.28
N LEU A 421 7.68 -4.87 -33.06
CA LEU A 421 7.06 -6.07 -32.50
C LEU A 421 5.53 -5.93 -32.42
N LEU A 422 5.03 -4.89 -31.75
CA LEU A 422 3.59 -4.66 -31.58
C LEU A 422 2.89 -4.44 -32.93
N LYS A 423 3.55 -3.71 -33.85
CA LYS A 423 3.04 -3.43 -35.18
C LYS A 423 2.74 -4.70 -35.98
N SER A 424 3.58 -5.73 -35.84
CA SER A 424 3.39 -7.01 -36.53
C SER A 424 2.10 -7.74 -36.09
N TYR A 425 1.65 -7.53 -34.86
CA TYR A 425 0.45 -8.16 -34.29
C TYR A 425 -0.77 -7.23 -34.19
N ARG A 426 -0.70 -6.01 -34.74
CA ARG A 426 -1.74 -4.97 -34.59
C ARG A 426 -3.17 -5.46 -34.84
N ASN A 427 -3.38 -6.20 -35.93
CA ASN A 427 -4.71 -6.69 -36.31
C ASN A 427 -5.27 -7.69 -35.30
N TYR A 428 -4.41 -8.53 -34.71
CA TYR A 428 -4.81 -9.49 -33.70
C TYR A 428 -5.13 -8.80 -32.36
N LEU A 429 -4.34 -7.80 -31.99
CA LEU A 429 -4.50 -7.08 -30.71
C LEU A 429 -5.82 -6.30 -30.64
N PHE A 430 -6.22 -5.64 -31.73
CA PHE A 430 -7.44 -4.83 -31.78
C PHE A 430 -8.71 -5.58 -32.22
N ARG A 431 -8.63 -6.89 -32.45
CA ARG A 431 -9.81 -7.68 -32.84
C ARG A 431 -10.82 -7.72 -31.69
N LYS A 432 -11.98 -7.10 -31.90
CA LYS A 432 -13.11 -7.13 -30.97
C LYS A 432 -13.87 -8.47 -31.05
N PRO A 433 -14.51 -8.91 -29.95
CA PRO A 433 -14.48 -8.32 -28.61
C PRO A 433 -13.20 -8.65 -27.82
N ILE A 434 -12.89 -7.83 -26.79
CA ILE A 434 -11.76 -8.02 -25.87
C ILE A 434 -12.32 -8.38 -24.49
N LEU A 435 -12.62 -9.66 -24.31
CA LEU A 435 -13.30 -10.21 -23.13
C LEU A 435 -12.46 -11.31 -22.53
N PHE A 436 -11.90 -11.05 -21.35
CA PHE A 436 -11.11 -12.03 -20.63
C PHE A 436 -11.76 -12.35 -19.28
N ALA A 437 -12.02 -13.64 -19.05
CA ALA A 437 -12.51 -14.14 -17.77
C ALA A 437 -12.26 -15.65 -17.65
N ASP A 438 -12.69 -16.24 -16.53
CA ASP A 438 -12.52 -17.68 -16.24
C ASP A 438 -13.86 -18.41 -16.00
N TYR A 439 -14.99 -17.80 -16.38
CA TYR A 439 -16.32 -18.37 -16.17
C TYR A 439 -16.82 -19.25 -17.33
N ARG A 440 -15.97 -19.57 -18.32
CA ARG A 440 -16.38 -20.46 -19.42
C ARG A 440 -16.82 -21.83 -18.92
N THR A 441 -16.12 -22.35 -17.91
CA THR A 441 -16.48 -23.61 -17.27
C THR A 441 -17.14 -23.44 -15.90
N ILE A 442 -17.78 -22.29 -15.63
CA ILE A 442 -18.36 -22.01 -14.30
C ILE A 442 -19.48 -22.98 -13.91
N LEU A 443 -20.15 -23.57 -14.91
CA LEU A 443 -21.25 -24.51 -14.77
C LEU A 443 -20.79 -25.96 -14.55
N GLN A 444 -19.50 -26.25 -14.74
CA GLN A 444 -18.94 -27.59 -14.50
C GLN A 444 -18.02 -27.49 -13.29
N ASP A 445 -18.48 -28.01 -12.15
CA ASP A 445 -17.80 -27.86 -10.87
C ASP A 445 -16.44 -28.58 -10.79
N ASP A 446 -16.19 -29.54 -11.68
CA ASP A 446 -15.00 -30.39 -11.71
C ASP A 446 -13.83 -29.82 -12.53
N GLU A 447 -14.02 -28.74 -13.30
CA GLU A 447 -12.95 -28.14 -14.10
C GLU A 447 -12.28 -26.94 -13.41
N PRO A 448 -10.96 -26.76 -13.60
CA PRO A 448 -10.26 -25.60 -13.09
C PRO A 448 -10.73 -24.32 -13.79
N LYS A 449 -10.94 -23.25 -13.02
CA LYS A 449 -11.24 -21.91 -13.57
C LYS A 449 -9.99 -21.33 -14.22
N ILE A 450 -9.98 -21.26 -15.56
CA ILE A 450 -8.84 -20.78 -16.34
C ILE A 450 -9.15 -19.43 -16.98
N TYR A 451 -8.28 -18.45 -16.75
CA TYR A 451 -8.39 -17.13 -17.38
C TYR A 451 -8.02 -17.18 -18.85
N GLU A 452 -8.94 -16.79 -19.73
CA GLU A 452 -8.73 -16.82 -21.16
C GLU A 452 -9.53 -15.76 -21.90
N ASP A 453 -9.21 -15.58 -23.19
CA ASP A 453 -9.99 -14.75 -24.10
C ASP A 453 -11.23 -15.50 -24.57
N LEU A 454 -12.40 -14.96 -24.27
CA LEU A 454 -13.70 -15.56 -24.58
C LEU A 454 -14.16 -15.31 -26.01
N GLN A 455 -13.60 -14.30 -26.70
CA GLN A 455 -13.76 -13.97 -28.13
C GLN A 455 -15.19 -13.73 -28.68
N ASP A 456 -16.27 -14.15 -28.04
CA ASP A 456 -17.63 -14.10 -28.59
C ASP A 456 -18.69 -13.70 -27.56
N TYR A 457 -19.46 -12.65 -27.87
CA TYR A 457 -20.59 -12.21 -27.04
C TYR A 457 -21.72 -13.23 -27.00
N HIS A 458 -21.97 -13.98 -28.09
CA HIS A 458 -23.07 -14.96 -28.13
C HIS A 458 -22.84 -16.13 -27.17
N ALA A 459 -21.60 -16.64 -27.16
CA ALA A 459 -21.20 -17.68 -26.22
C ALA A 459 -21.35 -17.21 -24.76
N ILE A 460 -20.87 -16.00 -24.46
CA ILE A 460 -20.94 -15.41 -23.12
C ILE A 460 -22.39 -15.17 -22.69
N LYS A 461 -23.22 -14.66 -23.61
CA LYS A 461 -24.63 -14.40 -23.33
C LYS A 461 -25.37 -15.68 -22.93
N SER A 462 -25.13 -16.77 -23.66
CA SER A 462 -25.76 -18.07 -23.38
C SER A 462 -25.43 -18.55 -21.97
N ILE A 463 -24.16 -18.44 -21.56
CA ILE A 463 -23.71 -18.78 -20.20
C ILE A 463 -24.43 -17.93 -19.15
N PHE A 464 -24.53 -16.60 -19.35
CA PHE A 464 -25.19 -15.74 -18.38
C PHE A 464 -26.71 -15.87 -18.35
N ASP A 465 -27.34 -16.19 -19.47
CA ASP A 465 -28.77 -16.50 -19.49
C ASP A 465 -29.08 -17.73 -18.61
N GLU A 466 -28.23 -18.76 -18.64
CA GLU A 466 -28.32 -19.92 -17.74
C GLU A 466 -28.07 -19.54 -16.27
N ILE A 467 -27.03 -18.76 -15.97
CA ILE A 467 -26.74 -18.29 -14.61
C ILE A 467 -27.90 -17.45 -14.05
N ILE A 468 -28.53 -16.62 -14.88
CA ILE A 468 -29.68 -15.80 -14.48
C ILE A 468 -30.89 -16.68 -14.17
N LEU A 469 -31.10 -17.78 -14.92
CA LEU A 469 -32.15 -18.75 -14.60
C LEU A 469 -31.88 -19.41 -13.24
N GLU A 470 -30.66 -19.88 -12.97
CA GLU A 470 -30.32 -20.44 -11.65
C GLU A 470 -30.49 -19.42 -10.51
N TYR A 471 -30.13 -18.17 -10.76
CA TYR A 471 -30.33 -17.10 -9.79
C TYR A 471 -31.82 -16.90 -9.50
N LYS A 472 -32.65 -16.89 -10.55
CA LYS A 472 -34.11 -16.73 -10.43
C LYS A 472 -34.73 -17.82 -9.58
N ASP A 473 -34.28 -19.06 -9.77
CA ASP A 473 -34.77 -20.21 -9.00
C ASP A 473 -34.39 -20.11 -7.51
N LYS A 474 -33.19 -19.60 -7.19
CA LYS A 474 -32.70 -19.50 -5.80
C LYS A 474 -33.22 -18.28 -5.04
N TYR A 475 -33.27 -17.12 -5.69
CA TYR A 475 -33.48 -15.83 -5.03
C TYR A 475 -34.74 -15.09 -5.50
N GLY A 476 -35.48 -15.66 -6.45
CA GLY A 476 -36.71 -15.08 -7.00
C GLY A 476 -36.45 -14.18 -8.23
N TYR A 477 -37.50 -13.48 -8.63
CA TYR A 477 -37.56 -12.82 -9.94
C TYR A 477 -36.56 -11.67 -10.12
N ILE A 478 -35.74 -11.76 -11.18
CA ILE A 478 -34.93 -10.66 -11.72
C ILE A 478 -35.38 -10.35 -13.15
N ASP A 479 -35.62 -9.08 -13.46
CA ASP A 479 -35.84 -8.60 -14.82
C ASP A 479 -34.57 -7.90 -15.33
N ILE A 480 -33.81 -8.59 -16.19
CA ILE A 480 -32.62 -8.03 -16.83
C ILE A 480 -32.54 -8.54 -18.27
N VAL A 481 -32.23 -7.62 -19.18
CA VAL A 481 -31.96 -7.95 -20.58
C VAL A 481 -30.46 -7.81 -20.82
N LEU A 482 -29.81 -8.89 -21.26
CA LEU A 482 -28.38 -8.88 -21.58
C LEU A 482 -28.14 -8.39 -23.02
N PHE A 483 -27.52 -7.21 -23.10
CA PHE A 483 -26.93 -6.63 -24.32
C PHE A 483 -25.40 -6.52 -24.16
N ASN A 484 -24.68 -6.20 -25.24
CA ASN A 484 -23.22 -6.27 -25.27
C ASN A 484 -22.55 -5.47 -24.15
N ASP A 485 -22.95 -4.22 -23.89
CA ASP A 485 -22.35 -3.42 -22.82
C ASP A 485 -22.64 -4.01 -21.43
N ALA A 486 -23.82 -4.59 -21.21
CA ALA A 486 -24.14 -5.28 -19.97
C ALA A 486 -23.21 -6.48 -19.74
N LEU A 487 -22.93 -7.26 -20.80
CA LEU A 487 -21.98 -8.37 -20.75
C LEU A 487 -20.56 -7.87 -20.48
N GLU A 488 -20.15 -6.75 -21.09
CA GLU A 488 -18.85 -6.15 -20.80
C GLU A 488 -18.74 -5.71 -19.34
N HIS A 489 -19.72 -4.98 -18.82
CA HIS A 489 -19.71 -4.54 -17.43
C HIS A 489 -19.72 -5.71 -16.45
N LEU A 490 -20.50 -6.75 -16.73
CA LEU A 490 -20.51 -7.97 -15.91
C LEU A 490 -19.11 -8.62 -15.91
N THR A 491 -18.49 -8.75 -17.09
CA THR A 491 -17.12 -9.27 -17.23
C THR A 491 -16.12 -8.42 -16.44
N ARG A 492 -16.24 -7.09 -16.49
CA ARG A 492 -15.38 -6.16 -15.73
C ARG A 492 -15.55 -6.34 -14.22
N ILE A 493 -16.79 -6.45 -13.73
CA ILE A 493 -17.06 -6.66 -12.30
C ILE A 493 -16.50 -8.00 -11.85
N TYR A 494 -16.79 -9.07 -12.58
CA TYR A 494 -16.33 -10.42 -12.28
C TYR A 494 -14.79 -10.50 -12.26
N ARG A 495 -14.13 -9.87 -13.24
CA ARG A 495 -12.66 -9.78 -13.31
C ARG A 495 -12.06 -9.17 -12.04
N VAL A 496 -12.65 -8.11 -11.51
CA VAL A 496 -12.12 -7.47 -10.29
C VAL A 496 -12.38 -8.35 -9.06
N LEU A 497 -13.52 -9.05 -8.97
CA LEU A 497 -13.80 -10.01 -7.89
C LEU A 497 -12.82 -11.21 -7.86
N ARG A 498 -12.12 -11.46 -8.96
CA ARG A 498 -11.07 -12.48 -9.04
C ARG A 498 -9.75 -12.02 -8.44
N LEU A 499 -9.47 -10.72 -8.40
CA LEU A 499 -8.22 -10.17 -7.88
C LEU A 499 -8.25 -10.16 -6.34
N ASP A 500 -7.15 -10.58 -5.71
CA ASP A 500 -6.97 -10.41 -4.26
C ASP A 500 -7.11 -8.92 -3.91
N ARG A 501 -7.95 -8.60 -2.90
CA ARG A 501 -8.28 -7.22 -2.50
C ARG A 501 -8.87 -6.38 -3.64
N GLY A 502 -9.62 -7.03 -4.54
CA GLY A 502 -10.34 -6.40 -5.64
C GLY A 502 -11.64 -5.75 -5.17
N HIS A 503 -11.59 -4.45 -4.88
CA HIS A 503 -12.77 -3.65 -4.53
C HIS A 503 -13.23 -2.82 -5.74
N LEU A 504 -14.53 -2.57 -5.86
CA LEU A 504 -15.10 -1.79 -6.97
C LEU A 504 -15.83 -0.54 -6.48
N LEU A 505 -15.67 0.52 -7.27
CA LEU A 505 -16.52 1.71 -7.22
C LEU A 505 -17.29 1.77 -8.54
N LEU A 506 -18.59 1.47 -8.50
CA LEU A 506 -19.48 1.50 -9.65
C LEU A 506 -20.22 2.84 -9.68
N ILE A 507 -19.84 3.69 -10.62
CA ILE A 507 -20.43 5.02 -10.81
C ILE A 507 -21.37 4.96 -12.01
N GLY A 508 -22.64 5.25 -11.79
CA GLY A 508 -23.62 5.31 -12.87
C GLY A 508 -24.93 5.93 -12.41
N THR A 509 -25.68 6.50 -13.35
CA THR A 509 -27.00 7.09 -13.06
C THR A 509 -27.97 6.05 -12.49
N GLY A 510 -29.02 6.50 -11.81
CA GLY A 510 -30.09 5.62 -11.34
C GLY A 510 -30.74 4.86 -12.51
N GLY A 511 -31.10 3.59 -12.31
CA GLY A 511 -31.72 2.75 -13.35
C GLY A 511 -30.74 2.04 -14.31
N SER A 512 -29.43 2.33 -14.23
CA SER A 512 -28.39 1.67 -15.06
C SER A 512 -28.13 0.19 -14.76
N GLY A 513 -28.84 -0.43 -13.81
CA GLY A 513 -28.63 -1.84 -13.44
C GLY A 513 -27.33 -2.14 -12.69
N LYS A 514 -26.53 -1.14 -12.29
CA LYS A 514 -25.23 -1.32 -11.61
C LYS A 514 -25.24 -2.32 -10.43
N LYS A 515 -26.22 -2.18 -9.53
CA LYS A 515 -26.39 -3.07 -8.37
C LYS A 515 -26.75 -4.50 -8.82
N LEU A 516 -27.60 -4.63 -9.83
CA LEU A 516 -28.06 -5.91 -10.34
C LEU A 516 -26.93 -6.69 -11.01
N LEU A 517 -26.15 -6.02 -11.87
CA LEU A 517 -24.96 -6.60 -12.49
C LEU A 517 -23.94 -7.04 -11.45
N ALA A 518 -23.75 -6.25 -10.38
CA ALA A 518 -22.89 -6.63 -9.26
C ALA A 518 -23.37 -7.90 -8.55
N LYS A 519 -24.68 -8.05 -8.33
CA LYS A 519 -25.26 -9.27 -7.74
C LYS A 519 -25.05 -10.50 -8.62
N ILE A 520 -25.31 -10.37 -9.92
CA ILE A 520 -25.14 -11.49 -10.87
C ILE A 520 -23.66 -11.89 -10.97
N ALA A 521 -22.75 -10.93 -11.08
CA ALA A 521 -21.31 -11.20 -11.08
C ALA A 521 -20.84 -11.88 -9.79
N THR A 522 -21.37 -11.43 -8.64
CA THR A 522 -21.08 -12.04 -7.32
C THR A 522 -21.58 -13.48 -7.23
N PHE A 523 -22.80 -13.73 -7.70
CA PHE A 523 -23.37 -15.07 -7.77
C PHE A 523 -22.57 -15.99 -8.70
N THR A 524 -22.15 -15.46 -9.85
CA THR A 524 -21.27 -16.16 -10.81
C THR A 524 -19.93 -16.55 -10.15
N ALA A 525 -19.37 -15.68 -9.31
CA ALA A 525 -18.15 -15.97 -8.55
C ALA A 525 -18.36 -17.00 -7.42
N LYS A 526 -19.62 -17.42 -7.16
CA LYS A 526 -20.05 -18.25 -6.02
C LYS A 526 -19.74 -17.59 -4.67
N TYR A 527 -19.82 -16.27 -4.60
CA TYR A 527 -19.62 -15.50 -3.37
C TYR A 527 -20.98 -15.15 -2.75
N GLN A 528 -21.02 -15.07 -1.42
CA GLN A 528 -22.23 -14.64 -0.72
C GLN A 528 -22.37 -13.12 -0.81
N ILE A 529 -23.61 -12.65 -1.01
CA ILE A 529 -23.90 -11.22 -1.01
C ILE A 529 -24.24 -10.78 0.42
N PHE A 530 -23.58 -9.73 0.90
CA PHE A 530 -23.95 -9.05 2.13
C PHE A 530 -24.44 -7.63 1.80
N GLU A 531 -25.66 -7.30 2.26
CA GLU A 531 -26.27 -5.97 2.11
C GLU A 531 -26.87 -5.54 3.44
N ILE A 532 -26.70 -4.27 3.81
CA ILE A 532 -27.34 -3.71 5.00
C ILE A 532 -28.81 -3.37 4.75
N GLN A 533 -29.65 -3.62 5.74
CA GLN A 533 -31.06 -3.28 5.71
C GLN A 533 -31.31 -2.07 6.61
N LEU A 534 -31.68 -0.94 5.99
CA LEU A 534 -31.94 0.29 6.73
C LEU A 534 -33.26 0.18 7.50
N THR A 535 -33.20 0.30 8.82
CA THR A 535 -34.37 0.50 9.69
C THR A 535 -34.57 1.99 9.99
N ARG A 536 -35.74 2.39 10.50
CA ARG A 536 -36.08 3.82 10.72
C ARG A 536 -35.11 4.60 11.63
N ASN A 537 -34.32 3.90 12.45
CA ASN A 537 -33.33 4.48 13.37
C ASN A 537 -31.92 3.92 13.12
N TYR A 538 -31.61 3.55 11.88
CA TYR A 538 -30.30 3.02 11.54
C TYR A 538 -29.21 4.06 11.78
N ASN A 539 -28.30 3.73 12.70
CA ASN A 539 -27.25 4.62 13.17
C ASN A 539 -25.88 3.90 13.13
N GLU A 540 -24.84 4.61 13.56
CA GLU A 540 -23.48 4.09 13.64
C GLU A 540 -23.35 2.77 14.43
N LEU A 541 -24.07 2.63 15.55
CA LEU A 541 -24.05 1.42 16.36
C LEU A 541 -24.65 0.22 15.60
N SER A 542 -25.79 0.43 14.94
CA SER A 542 -26.43 -0.60 14.12
C SER A 542 -25.51 -1.07 12.99
N PHE A 543 -24.80 -0.13 12.36
CA PHE A 543 -23.83 -0.44 11.32
C PHE A 543 -22.64 -1.25 11.84
N ARG A 544 -22.13 -0.95 13.05
CA ARG A 544 -21.07 -1.74 13.69
C ARG A 544 -21.51 -3.18 13.95
N GLU A 545 -22.75 -3.39 14.40
CA GLU A 545 -23.29 -4.74 14.61
C GLU A 545 -23.43 -5.51 13.30
N ASP A 546 -23.89 -4.88 12.22
CA ASP A 546 -23.91 -5.49 10.88
C ASP A 546 -22.49 -5.86 10.41
N LEU A 547 -21.50 -5.00 10.65
CA LEU A 547 -20.10 -5.30 10.33
C LEU A 547 -19.58 -6.48 11.17
N LYS A 548 -19.92 -6.61 12.45
CA LYS A 548 -19.54 -7.78 13.24
C LYS A 548 -20.07 -9.08 12.61
N ILE A 549 -21.34 -9.09 12.20
CA ILE A 549 -21.96 -10.25 11.49
C ILE A 549 -21.17 -10.59 10.23
N LEU A 550 -20.82 -9.58 9.43
CA LEU A 550 -19.99 -9.75 8.24
C LEU A 550 -18.63 -10.36 8.58
N PHE A 551 -17.91 -9.84 9.58
CA PHE A 551 -16.60 -10.31 10.00
C PHE A 551 -16.63 -11.75 10.55
N TYR A 552 -17.66 -12.12 11.31
CA TYR A 552 -17.89 -13.50 11.74
C TYR A 552 -18.10 -14.44 10.54
N GLN A 553 -18.85 -14.02 9.53
CA GLN A 553 -19.10 -14.83 8.32
C GLN A 553 -17.83 -15.06 7.49
N ILE A 554 -17.04 -14.00 7.23
CA ILE A 554 -15.83 -14.11 6.39
C ILE A 554 -14.65 -14.74 7.14
N GLY A 555 -14.55 -14.54 8.45
CA GLY A 555 -13.42 -14.97 9.26
C GLY A 555 -13.61 -16.34 9.92
N LEU A 556 -14.71 -16.55 10.64
CA LEU A 556 -14.97 -17.84 11.31
C LEU A 556 -15.48 -18.89 10.32
N LYS A 557 -16.55 -18.58 9.58
CA LYS A 557 -17.17 -19.53 8.64
C LYS A 557 -16.40 -19.70 7.33
N ASN A 558 -15.38 -18.86 7.09
CA ASN A 558 -14.55 -18.87 5.89
C ASN A 558 -15.36 -18.72 4.57
N ILE A 559 -16.42 -17.91 4.59
CA ILE A 559 -17.28 -17.71 3.41
C ILE A 559 -16.83 -16.48 2.64
N LYS A 560 -16.47 -16.65 1.37
CA LYS A 560 -16.17 -15.52 0.47
C LYS A 560 -17.43 -14.67 0.27
N THR A 561 -17.32 -13.38 0.59
CA THR A 561 -18.46 -12.47 0.68
C THR A 561 -18.17 -11.17 -0.05
N VAL A 562 -19.16 -10.67 -0.79
CA VAL A 562 -19.15 -9.34 -1.40
C VAL A 562 -20.11 -8.44 -0.63
N PHE A 563 -19.55 -7.40 -0.01
CA PHE A 563 -20.32 -6.36 0.63
C PHE A 563 -20.71 -5.28 -0.40
N ILE A 564 -22.00 -5.19 -0.71
CA ILE A 564 -22.54 -4.19 -1.65
C ILE A 564 -23.20 -3.06 -0.85
N LEU A 565 -22.74 -1.83 -1.06
CA LEU A 565 -23.28 -0.62 -0.42
C LEU A 565 -23.67 0.41 -1.48
N ASN A 566 -24.92 0.89 -1.39
CA ASN A 566 -25.43 1.94 -2.28
C ASN A 566 -25.33 3.33 -1.64
N ASP A 567 -25.33 4.36 -2.47
CA ASP A 567 -25.38 5.77 -2.06
C ASP A 567 -26.50 6.09 -1.06
N THR A 568 -27.69 5.53 -1.25
CA THR A 568 -28.86 5.70 -0.38
C THR A 568 -28.74 5.02 0.98
N GLN A 569 -27.87 4.01 1.09
CA GLN A 569 -27.60 3.29 2.34
C GLN A 569 -26.57 4.01 3.23
N ILE A 570 -25.89 5.03 2.69
CA ILE A 570 -24.94 5.86 3.45
C ILE A 570 -25.72 6.98 4.12
N VAL A 571 -26.32 6.65 5.27
CA VAL A 571 -27.08 7.58 6.12
C VAL A 571 -26.14 8.60 6.77
N GLU A 572 -25.04 8.11 7.35
CA GLU A 572 -24.01 8.93 7.96
C GLU A 572 -22.70 8.80 7.18
N GLU A 573 -21.99 9.92 7.03
CA GLU A 573 -20.70 9.93 6.35
C GLU A 573 -19.59 9.21 7.14
N SER A 574 -19.80 8.96 8.44
CA SER A 574 -18.95 8.10 9.28
C SER A 574 -18.83 6.67 8.71
N PHE A 575 -19.85 6.19 7.97
CA PHE A 575 -19.83 4.85 7.37
C PHE A 575 -18.66 4.70 6.38
N LEU A 576 -18.34 5.76 5.64
CA LEU A 576 -17.23 5.74 4.69
C LEU A 576 -15.87 5.64 5.37
N GLU A 577 -15.74 6.13 6.62
CA GLU A 577 -14.51 5.98 7.40
C GLU A 577 -14.31 4.52 7.82
N TYR A 578 -15.38 3.84 8.21
CA TYR A 578 -15.34 2.40 8.46
C TYR A 578 -14.97 1.59 7.22
N ILE A 579 -15.54 1.93 6.06
CA ILE A 579 -15.14 1.29 4.79
C ILE A 579 -13.66 1.57 4.50
N ASN A 580 -13.17 2.79 4.69
CA ASN A 580 -11.76 3.11 4.47
C ASN A 580 -10.83 2.31 5.38
N ASN A 581 -11.22 2.10 6.64
CA ASN A 581 -10.49 1.23 7.57
C ASN A 581 -10.51 -0.23 7.11
N ILE A 582 -11.63 -0.74 6.61
CA ILE A 582 -11.70 -2.09 6.02
C ILE A 582 -10.77 -2.22 4.81
N LEU A 583 -10.75 -1.22 3.92
CA LEU A 583 -9.91 -1.23 2.72
C LEU A 583 -8.41 -1.11 3.03
N SER A 584 -8.07 -0.36 4.08
CA SER A 584 -6.66 -0.05 4.41
C SER A 584 -6.06 -1.01 5.44
N ASN A 585 -6.79 -1.29 6.54
CA ASN A 585 -6.35 -2.15 7.64
C ASN A 585 -6.87 -3.58 7.55
N GLY A 586 -7.92 -3.81 6.75
CA GLY A 586 -8.62 -5.09 6.72
C GLY A 586 -9.68 -5.26 7.81
N ILE A 587 -9.71 -4.37 8.81
CA ILE A 587 -10.66 -4.39 9.92
C ILE A 587 -10.91 -2.98 10.45
N VAL A 588 -12.08 -2.78 11.07
CA VAL A 588 -12.41 -1.55 11.81
C VAL A 588 -11.77 -1.61 13.21
N PRO A 589 -11.00 -0.56 13.62
CA PRO A 589 -10.45 -0.49 14.97
C PRO A 589 -11.54 -0.52 16.06
N ALA A 590 -11.25 -1.25 17.15
CA ALA A 590 -12.16 -1.44 18.29
C ALA A 590 -13.57 -1.93 17.91
N LEU A 591 -13.72 -2.65 16.78
CA LEU A 591 -15.02 -3.20 16.36
C LEU A 591 -15.56 -4.23 17.35
N PHE A 592 -14.68 -5.10 17.82
CA PHE A 592 -14.97 -6.16 18.78
C PHE A 592 -14.56 -5.75 20.20
N THR A 593 -15.32 -6.18 21.19
CA THR A 593 -14.90 -6.11 22.60
C THR A 593 -13.77 -7.10 22.88
N GLU A 594 -13.08 -6.96 24.01
CA GLU A 594 -12.03 -7.91 24.41
C GLU A 594 -12.58 -9.34 24.56
N GLU A 595 -13.76 -9.48 25.16
CA GLU A 595 -14.45 -10.78 25.30
C GLU A 595 -14.80 -11.42 23.94
N GLU A 596 -15.33 -10.62 23.01
CA GLU A 596 -15.63 -11.08 21.64
C GLU A 596 -14.35 -11.49 20.90
N ARG A 597 -13.28 -10.71 21.06
CA ARG A 597 -11.97 -10.98 20.45
C ARG A 597 -11.39 -12.30 20.96
N ASP A 598 -11.44 -12.53 22.27
CA ASP A 598 -10.95 -13.78 22.87
C ASP A 598 -11.78 -14.98 22.43
N GLY A 599 -13.11 -14.81 22.31
CA GLY A 599 -14.00 -15.81 21.72
C GLY A 599 -13.58 -16.21 20.30
N ILE A 600 -13.35 -15.23 19.41
CA ILE A 600 -12.89 -15.46 18.04
C ILE A 600 -11.52 -16.17 18.02
N ILE A 601 -10.59 -15.74 18.86
CA ILE A 601 -9.25 -16.33 18.94
C ILE A 601 -9.35 -17.80 19.35
N ASN A 602 -10.19 -18.12 20.33
CA ASN A 602 -10.38 -19.50 20.80
C ASN A 602 -10.98 -20.40 19.72
N GLU A 603 -11.97 -19.92 18.95
CA GLU A 603 -12.57 -20.69 17.87
C GLU A 603 -11.61 -20.94 16.69
N ILE A 604 -10.76 -19.95 16.37
CA ILE A 604 -9.84 -20.05 15.21
C ILE A 604 -8.52 -20.75 15.56
N ARG A 605 -8.19 -20.88 16.84
CA ARG A 605 -6.88 -21.39 17.30
C ARG A 605 -6.49 -22.72 16.65
N GLU A 606 -7.42 -23.68 16.56
CA GLU A 606 -7.15 -25.00 15.96
C GLU A 606 -6.82 -24.92 14.47
N GLU A 607 -7.49 -24.03 13.73
CA GLU A 607 -7.20 -23.80 12.31
C GLU A 607 -5.86 -23.07 12.13
N ALA A 608 -5.63 -22.04 12.94
CA ALA A 608 -4.44 -21.20 12.89
C ALA A 608 -3.14 -21.99 13.19
N LEU A 609 -3.22 -23.00 14.07
CA LEU A 609 -2.13 -23.92 14.40
C LEU A 609 -1.52 -24.62 13.17
N LYS A 610 -2.28 -24.78 12.08
CA LYS A 610 -1.79 -25.40 10.84
C LYS A 610 -0.90 -24.49 10.01
N TYR A 611 -1.02 -23.17 10.18
CA TYR A 611 -0.37 -22.16 9.35
C TYR A 611 0.66 -21.31 10.11
N ILE A 612 0.50 -21.18 11.42
CA ILE A 612 1.35 -20.31 12.26
C ILE A 612 2.40 -21.14 13.00
N LYS A 613 3.68 -20.77 12.85
CA LYS A 613 4.81 -21.42 13.55
C LYS A 613 4.98 -20.98 15.00
N ILE A 614 4.53 -19.77 15.36
CA ILE A 614 4.67 -19.18 16.71
C ILE A 614 3.29 -18.82 17.27
N LEU A 615 2.86 -19.56 18.30
CA LEU A 615 1.56 -19.41 18.94
C LEU A 615 1.53 -18.19 19.87
N SER A 616 0.96 -17.09 19.40
CA SER A 616 0.54 -15.96 20.24
C SER A 616 -0.89 -15.55 19.87
N ASN A 617 -1.64 -15.02 20.84
CA ASN A 617 -3.00 -14.52 20.59
C ASN A 617 -3.01 -13.41 19.53
N GLU A 618 -1.95 -12.60 19.48
CA GLU A 618 -1.75 -11.57 18.46
C GLU A 618 -1.55 -12.17 17.06
N ASN A 619 -0.73 -13.22 16.93
CA ASN A 619 -0.52 -13.89 15.64
C ASN A 619 -1.81 -14.54 15.12
N ILE A 620 -2.59 -15.16 16.01
CA ILE A 620 -3.91 -15.72 15.65
C ILE A 620 -4.86 -14.61 15.19
N TRP A 621 -4.87 -13.47 15.87
CA TRP A 621 -5.67 -12.31 15.49
C TRP A 621 -5.26 -11.75 14.11
N HIS A 622 -3.96 -11.66 13.84
CA HIS A 622 -3.47 -11.26 12.52
C HIS A 622 -3.88 -12.26 11.42
N TYR A 623 -3.85 -13.57 11.71
CA TYR A 623 -4.34 -14.59 10.79
C TYR A 623 -5.84 -14.42 10.51
N PHE A 624 -6.66 -14.15 11.53
CA PHE A 624 -8.07 -13.82 11.35
C PHE A 624 -8.26 -12.61 10.42
N ILE A 625 -7.56 -11.49 10.67
CA ILE A 625 -7.64 -10.30 9.81
C ILE A 625 -7.24 -10.63 8.37
N GLN A 626 -6.14 -11.38 8.18
CA GLN A 626 -5.69 -11.79 6.85
C GLN A 626 -6.78 -12.61 6.15
N LYS A 627 -7.36 -13.60 6.83
CA LYS A 627 -8.48 -14.41 6.32
C LYS A 627 -9.69 -13.55 5.94
N CYS A 628 -10.08 -12.60 6.79
CA CYS A 628 -11.15 -11.63 6.47
C CYS A 628 -10.83 -10.82 5.21
N THR A 629 -9.61 -10.28 5.08
CA THR A 629 -9.21 -9.49 3.90
C THR A 629 -9.20 -10.27 2.59
N LEU A 630 -8.96 -11.58 2.66
CA LEU A 630 -8.92 -12.45 1.49
C LEU A 630 -10.31 -12.90 1.06
N ASN A 631 -11.26 -12.94 1.99
CA ASN A 631 -12.63 -13.37 1.76
C ASN A 631 -13.59 -12.22 1.48
N LEU A 632 -13.17 -10.96 1.65
CA LEU A 632 -14.04 -9.80 1.51
C LEU A 632 -13.73 -8.97 0.25
N HIS A 633 -14.75 -8.76 -0.56
CA HIS A 633 -14.76 -7.72 -1.58
C HIS A 633 -15.80 -6.65 -1.20
N VAL A 634 -15.54 -5.40 -1.57
CA VAL A 634 -16.44 -4.27 -1.29
C VAL A 634 -16.80 -3.63 -2.62
N ILE A 635 -18.10 -3.47 -2.87
CA ILE A 635 -18.64 -2.79 -4.04
C ILE A 635 -19.45 -1.59 -3.58
N LEU A 636 -18.98 -0.40 -3.96
CA LEU A 636 -19.69 0.86 -3.72
C LEU A 636 -20.45 1.24 -4.99
N CYS A 637 -21.78 1.30 -4.92
CA CYS A 637 -22.64 1.76 -6.02
C CYS A 637 -23.03 3.21 -5.79
N MET A 638 -22.45 4.13 -6.58
CA MET A 638 -22.63 5.56 -6.44
C MET A 638 -23.32 6.18 -7.65
N ASN A 639 -24.06 7.27 -7.40
CA ASN A 639 -24.64 8.09 -8.44
C ASN A 639 -23.73 9.31 -8.71
N PRO A 640 -23.33 9.57 -9.97
CA PRO A 640 -22.51 10.73 -10.31
C PRO A 640 -23.28 12.06 -10.22
N SER A 641 -24.62 12.03 -10.12
CA SER A 641 -25.42 13.26 -10.07
C SER A 641 -25.15 14.09 -8.81
N GLY A 642 -24.69 15.34 -9.02
CA GLY A 642 -24.45 16.33 -7.97
C GLY A 642 -23.02 16.32 -7.43
N ASN A 643 -22.77 17.15 -6.42
CA ASN A 643 -21.43 17.32 -5.83
C ASN A 643 -21.13 16.33 -4.68
N LEU A 644 -22.12 15.55 -4.25
CA LEU A 644 -22.00 14.63 -3.11
C LEU A 644 -20.90 13.59 -3.31
N LEU A 645 -20.81 13.00 -4.51
CA LEU A 645 -19.78 11.99 -4.81
C LEU A 645 -18.36 12.56 -4.78
N ARG A 646 -18.18 13.83 -5.15
CA ARG A 646 -16.87 14.50 -5.12
C ARG A 646 -16.45 14.89 -3.70
N ASN A 647 -17.43 15.27 -2.87
CA ASN A 647 -17.18 15.72 -1.50
C ASN A 647 -16.91 14.56 -0.54
N ARG A 648 -17.43 13.37 -0.87
CA ARG A 648 -17.19 12.09 -0.19
C ARG A 648 -15.88 11.48 -0.68
#